data_AF-A0A8H7GU63-F1
#
_entry.id   AF-A0A8H7GU63-F1
#
_cell.length_a   1.000
_cell.length_b   1.000
_cell.length_c   1.000
_cell.angle_alpha   90.00
_cell.angle_beta   90.00
_cell.angle_gamma   90.00
#
_symmetry.space_group_name_H-M   'P 1'
#
loop_
_entity.id
_entity.type
_entity.pdbx_description
1 polymer ?
#
loop_
_entity_poly.entity_id
_entity_poly.type
_entity_poly.pdbx_seq_one_letter_code
_entity_poly.pdbx_strand_id
1 'polypeptide(L)'
;MLAPRSLARAVKVSTRPTAQSGAKHKNKYHSNQAGFAKATSSEAANHMFRQADTVRVLNVVNENSRAGKLKQNLRVVTTIRNDPLGTRFRTPEIYLSLLQHLAAENARKWVPLALNLFVEMLQIPNCPPNHLEKARAALFKCFEVCSNYTQLLSLKIVFQNVISRQDASLDVALRYLGIHMHVLLNSGQVQLAVTHFSRCLEQIQENTRKASLLRKLPLQKFLAVLCLTQDCDTVTTVLSEIILNDCIDVLDVSDWSEILGLALWKNDYNLTKLIYEHVIMDGIEPLVLEDAVLEIGLTQNNPLLTSLSEKTLTQILHTLATNGDVRLCIHLIEWHYVHKSLQGEQTLTKDLCLQVIRAYCFYNPNPSTLADRDDDDASVKAAMDVIDSLVSKNRHVYDYTDVVDAFLHKLNTYHAFDSKVANSVAREASAPFMPISYGHDVEETVPEEVLITKRSNQNIRASPQGSVLKNTRILQDFIIEHLHHMAAKNFSSKTRQIVINCLLAHLTTYQNATGVIIALKQMSLSEENFMEKWLDPPLYEIITRPFSASPAAMMTGLTFHEHMKRNNISISQKTMKNLIISSLHGVHYNALLEYYVYEYLHANPEPVSSYLLNRIAIFKLLNEEGKLLLTYLESFSKDKHANIDRDWESYGFNKVAPTTIPLDEEYAHYHAIDERDRAALDRILAQGN
;
A
#
# COMPACT_ATOMS: atom_id res chain seq x y z
N MET A 1 -8.79 -2.66 -15.37
CA MET A 1 -9.46 -2.19 -14.14
C MET A 1 -10.70 -1.40 -14.53
N LEU A 2 -11.89 -1.96 -14.28
CA LEU A 2 -13.20 -1.38 -14.60
C LEU A 2 -13.84 -0.89 -13.30
N ALA A 3 -14.22 0.40 -13.23
CA ALA A 3 -14.90 0.99 -12.08
C ALA A 3 -16.42 0.71 -12.13
N PRO A 4 -17.08 0.37 -11.00
CA PRO A 4 -18.53 0.41 -10.93
C PRO A 4 -19.06 1.71 -10.32
N ARG A 5 -20.15 2.13 -10.94
CA ARG A 5 -20.91 3.37 -10.82
C ARG A 5 -21.57 3.58 -9.45
N SER A 6 -21.68 4.86 -9.12
CA SER A 6 -22.46 5.51 -8.07
C SER A 6 -23.92 5.05 -7.99
N LEU A 7 -24.35 4.66 -6.78
CA LEU A 7 -25.75 4.49 -6.40
C LEU A 7 -26.30 5.81 -5.84
N ALA A 8 -27.04 6.54 -6.67
CA ALA A 8 -27.93 7.62 -6.26
C ALA A 8 -29.38 7.12 -6.30
N ARG A 9 -30.08 7.16 -5.15
CA ARG A 9 -31.54 7.05 -4.98
C ARG A 9 -31.88 7.76 -3.69
N ALA A 10 -32.99 8.45 -3.51
CA ALA A 10 -34.03 8.93 -4.40
C ALA A 10 -34.80 9.98 -3.59
N VAL A 11 -35.01 11.17 -4.15
CA VAL A 11 -35.91 12.18 -3.60
C VAL A 11 -37.34 11.68 -3.78
N LYS A 12 -38.09 11.52 -2.69
CA LYS A 12 -39.55 11.40 -2.72
C LYS A 12 -40.16 12.57 -1.96
N VAL A 13 -40.56 13.57 -2.73
CA VAL A 13 -41.60 14.54 -2.37
C VAL A 13 -42.91 13.76 -2.27
N SER A 14 -43.59 13.83 -1.12
CA SER A 14 -44.99 13.42 -1.01
C SER A 14 -45.79 14.53 -0.35
N THR A 15 -46.83 14.90 -1.08
CA THR A 15 -47.77 15.99 -0.93
C THR A 15 -48.69 15.84 0.28
N ARG A 16 -49.11 16.98 0.84
CA ARG A 16 -50.27 17.10 1.74
C ARG A 16 -51.56 16.64 1.03
N PRO A 17 -52.57 16.20 1.80
CA PRO A 17 -53.92 16.65 1.53
C PRO A 17 -54.61 17.25 2.76
N THR A 18 -55.37 18.31 2.49
CA THR A 18 -56.40 18.95 3.30
C THR A 18 -57.72 18.19 3.20
N ALA A 19 -58.46 17.98 4.31
CA ALA A 19 -59.94 18.09 4.38
C ALA A 19 -60.52 17.87 5.80
N GLN A 20 -61.14 18.94 6.31
CA GLN A 20 -62.49 19.08 6.88
C GLN A 20 -63.15 18.02 7.82
N SER A 21 -63.64 18.60 8.93
CA SER A 21 -64.94 18.46 9.60
C SER A 21 -65.49 17.09 10.02
N GLY A 22 -65.81 16.99 11.32
CA GLY A 22 -66.70 15.96 11.86
C GLY A 22 -67.03 16.24 13.32
N ALA A 23 -68.03 17.08 13.57
CA ALA A 23 -68.63 17.27 14.88
C ALA A 23 -69.50 16.05 15.25
N LYS A 24 -69.35 15.51 16.47
CA LYS A 24 -70.46 14.84 17.19
C LYS A 24 -70.41 15.17 18.68
N HIS A 25 -71.55 15.68 19.13
CA HIS A 25 -71.94 16.08 20.49
C HIS A 25 -72.39 14.89 21.37
N LYS A 26 -72.52 15.19 22.68
CA LYS A 26 -73.32 14.57 23.77
C LYS A 26 -72.54 13.60 24.67
N ASN A 27 -72.56 13.66 26.01
CA ASN A 27 -73.32 14.39 27.05
C ASN A 27 -72.42 14.47 28.32
N LYS A 28 -72.21 15.62 29.00
CA LYS A 28 -73.01 16.19 30.11
C LYS A 28 -73.45 15.18 31.19
N TYR A 29 -72.85 15.23 32.39
CA TYR A 29 -73.50 15.75 33.61
C TYR A 29 -72.50 16.01 34.77
N HIS A 30 -72.60 17.23 35.30
CA HIS A 30 -72.17 17.89 36.55
C HIS A 30 -71.29 17.16 37.60
N SER A 31 -70.34 17.84 38.27
CA SER A 31 -70.56 19.07 39.04
C SER A 31 -69.31 19.95 39.24
N ASN A 32 -69.58 21.24 39.43
CA ASN A 32 -68.68 22.39 39.38
C ASN A 32 -67.83 22.53 40.64
N GLN A 33 -66.55 22.85 40.45
CA GLN A 33 -65.90 24.02 41.08
C GLN A 33 -64.79 24.51 40.13
N ALA A 34 -65.22 25.18 39.05
CA ALA A 34 -64.35 25.90 38.15
C ALA A 34 -64.27 27.36 38.61
N GLY A 35 -63.10 27.77 39.06
CA GLY A 35 -62.69 29.15 39.16
C GLY A 35 -61.17 29.17 39.12
N PHE A 36 -60.60 29.79 38.08
CA PHE A 36 -59.15 29.99 37.86
C PHE A 36 -58.36 28.88 37.17
N ALA A 37 -58.76 28.53 35.94
CA ALA A 37 -57.87 27.95 34.95
C ALA A 37 -57.86 28.82 33.68
N LYS A 38 -56.95 29.80 33.65
CA LYS A 38 -56.31 30.40 32.46
C LYS A 38 -55.42 31.58 32.91
N ALA A 39 -54.31 31.24 33.57
CA ALA A 39 -53.14 32.10 33.62
C ALA A 39 -52.04 31.37 32.87
N THR A 40 -51.29 32.10 32.05
CA THR A 40 -50.23 31.53 31.22
C THR A 40 -49.19 30.82 32.11
N SER A 41 -48.59 29.72 31.65
CA SER A 41 -47.64 28.92 32.47
C SER A 41 -46.42 29.69 33.02
N SER A 42 -46.21 30.92 32.54
CA SER A 42 -45.25 31.91 33.06
C SER A 42 -45.70 32.50 34.40
N GLU A 43 -46.98 32.84 34.55
CA GLU A 43 -47.55 33.42 35.76
C GLU A 43 -47.68 32.39 36.88
N ALA A 44 -48.02 31.14 36.53
CA ALA A 44 -48.09 30.04 37.51
C ALA A 44 -46.70 29.67 38.07
N ALA A 45 -45.66 29.65 37.22
CA ALA A 45 -44.28 29.47 37.67
C ALA A 45 -43.84 30.63 38.57
N ASN A 46 -44.06 31.88 38.15
CA ASN A 46 -43.72 33.06 38.94
C ASN A 46 -44.50 33.16 40.27
N HIS A 47 -45.73 32.64 40.33
CA HIS A 47 -46.51 32.58 41.57
C HIS A 47 -46.02 31.46 42.51
N MET A 48 -45.54 30.34 41.98
CA MET A 48 -44.87 29.29 42.76
C MET A 48 -43.55 29.78 43.37
N PHE A 49 -42.72 30.49 42.60
CA PHE A 49 -41.42 30.99 43.05
C PHE A 49 -41.50 32.11 44.10
N ARG A 50 -42.66 32.79 44.23
CA ARG A 50 -42.89 33.79 45.28
C ARG A 50 -43.12 33.19 46.68
N GLN A 51 -43.45 31.89 46.78
CA GLN A 51 -43.77 31.20 48.03
C GLN A 51 -43.01 29.88 48.26
N ALA A 52 -42.13 29.48 47.34
CA ALA A 52 -41.44 28.18 47.40
C ALA A 52 -40.16 28.24 48.23
N ASP A 53 -39.98 27.23 49.08
CA ASP A 53 -38.72 26.92 49.76
C ASP A 53 -37.76 26.18 48.81
N THR A 54 -36.45 26.28 49.05
CA THR A 54 -35.36 25.67 48.27
C THR A 54 -35.57 24.17 48.01
N VAL A 55 -36.09 23.44 48.99
CA VAL A 55 -36.42 22.01 48.90
C VAL A 55 -37.51 21.73 47.85
N ARG A 56 -38.52 22.60 47.74
CA ARG A 56 -39.60 22.45 46.74
C ARG A 56 -39.09 22.71 45.32
N VAL A 57 -38.19 23.68 45.15
CA VAL A 57 -37.56 23.97 43.85
C VAL A 57 -36.66 22.80 43.41
N LEU A 58 -35.88 22.23 44.33
CA LEU A 58 -35.05 21.05 44.05
C LEU A 58 -35.88 19.82 43.65
N ASN A 59 -37.00 19.57 44.33
CA ASN A 59 -37.90 18.47 43.98
C ASN A 59 -38.51 18.63 42.58
N VAL A 60 -38.90 19.84 42.19
CA VAL A 60 -39.39 20.13 40.84
C VAL A 60 -38.30 19.92 39.78
N VAL A 61 -37.06 20.35 40.05
CA VAL A 61 -35.94 20.10 39.13
C VAL A 61 -35.71 18.60 38.98
N ASN A 62 -35.69 17.84 40.08
CA ASN A 62 -35.49 16.39 40.06
C ASN A 62 -36.63 15.63 39.37
N GLU A 63 -37.89 16.03 39.58
CA GLU A 63 -39.06 15.45 38.90
C GLU A 63 -39.03 15.74 37.40
N ASN A 64 -38.71 16.97 37.01
CA ASN A 64 -38.55 17.34 35.61
C ASN A 64 -37.36 16.60 34.96
N SER A 65 -36.28 16.39 35.72
CA SER A 65 -35.12 15.65 35.26
C SER A 65 -35.42 14.17 35.04
N ARG A 66 -36.19 13.55 35.94
CA ARG A 66 -36.71 12.17 35.77
C ARG A 66 -37.70 12.05 34.62
N ALA A 67 -38.48 13.09 34.35
CA ALA A 67 -39.45 13.14 33.28
C ALA A 67 -38.89 13.61 31.91
N GLY A 68 -37.58 13.91 31.82
CA GLY A 68 -36.94 14.38 30.57
C GLY A 68 -37.41 15.76 30.08
N LYS A 69 -37.89 16.64 30.97
CA LYS A 69 -38.50 17.93 30.62
C LYS A 69 -37.54 19.12 30.74
N LEU A 70 -36.45 19.11 29.97
CA LEU A 70 -35.41 20.14 30.04
C LEU A 70 -35.90 21.57 29.80
N LYS A 71 -36.81 21.81 28.84
CA LYS A 71 -37.34 23.16 28.60
C LYS A 71 -38.00 23.77 29.83
N GLN A 72 -38.52 22.95 30.74
CA GLN A 72 -39.10 23.40 32.00
C GLN A 72 -38.01 23.67 33.03
N ASN A 73 -36.96 22.86 33.10
CA ASN A 73 -35.78 23.10 33.94
C ASN A 73 -34.97 24.34 33.51
N LEU A 74 -34.87 24.63 32.21
CA LEU A 74 -34.25 25.86 31.72
C LEU A 74 -35.06 27.11 32.04
N ARG A 75 -36.40 26.99 32.04
CA ARG A 75 -37.27 28.07 32.52
C ARG A 75 -37.04 28.33 34.00
N VAL A 76 -36.94 27.28 34.81
CA VAL A 76 -36.57 27.37 36.23
C VAL A 76 -35.23 28.09 36.41
N VAL A 77 -34.20 27.78 35.61
CA VAL A 77 -32.91 28.50 35.63
C VAL A 77 -33.05 29.98 35.28
N THR A 78 -33.80 30.32 34.23
CA THR A 78 -34.03 31.73 33.86
C THR A 78 -34.82 32.48 34.93
N THR A 79 -35.75 31.82 35.62
CA THR A 79 -36.52 32.40 36.72
C THR A 79 -35.65 32.60 37.96
N ILE A 80 -34.74 31.68 38.27
CA ILE A 80 -33.74 31.82 39.34
C ILE A 80 -32.77 32.97 39.06
N ARG A 81 -32.34 33.13 37.80
CA ARG A 81 -31.41 34.20 37.39
C ARG A 81 -32.04 35.60 37.43
N ASN A 82 -33.35 35.68 37.21
CA ASN A 82 -34.12 36.93 37.21
C ASN A 82 -34.77 37.25 38.57
N ASP A 83 -34.42 36.52 39.65
CA ASP A 83 -34.95 36.76 40.99
C ASP A 83 -34.37 38.06 41.59
N PRO A 84 -35.21 39.04 42.01
CA PRO A 84 -34.77 40.34 42.52
C PRO A 84 -33.86 40.29 43.76
N LEU A 85 -33.85 39.19 44.51
CA LEU A 85 -32.99 39.02 45.70
C LEU A 85 -31.70 38.25 45.42
N GLY A 86 -31.53 37.69 44.22
CA GLY A 86 -30.29 37.09 43.69
C GLY A 86 -29.69 35.90 44.47
N THR A 87 -30.16 35.59 45.67
CA THR A 87 -29.48 34.70 46.64
C THR A 87 -30.36 33.57 47.17
N ARG A 88 -31.70 33.67 47.09
CA ARG A 88 -32.64 32.71 47.70
C ARG A 88 -32.57 31.30 47.12
N PHE A 89 -32.29 31.17 45.82
CA PHE A 89 -32.33 29.88 45.11
C PHE A 89 -30.94 29.45 44.60
N ARG A 90 -29.87 30.14 45.00
CA ARG A 90 -28.49 29.79 44.64
C ARG A 90 -27.91 28.74 45.57
N THR A 91 -28.47 27.53 45.54
CA THR A 91 -27.94 26.39 46.30
C THR A 91 -27.11 25.46 45.42
N PRO A 92 -25.98 24.92 45.91
CA PRO A 92 -25.12 24.00 45.14
C PRO A 92 -25.87 22.77 44.58
N GLU A 93 -26.90 22.30 45.29
CA GLU A 93 -27.68 21.11 44.92
C GLU A 93 -28.55 21.31 43.68
N ILE A 94 -29.17 22.50 43.54
CA ILE A 94 -29.98 22.85 42.37
C ILE A 94 -29.09 22.94 41.12
N TYR A 95 -27.94 23.62 41.24
CA TYR A 95 -26.97 23.74 40.14
C TYR A 95 -26.38 22.39 39.74
N LEU A 96 -26.07 21.52 40.71
CA LEU A 96 -25.58 20.17 40.45
C LEU A 96 -26.64 19.32 39.72
N SER A 97 -27.89 19.33 40.16
CA SER A 97 -28.98 18.57 39.52
C SER A 97 -29.22 19.04 38.08
N LEU A 98 -29.13 20.34 37.83
CA LEU A 98 -29.21 20.91 36.49
C LEU A 98 -28.03 20.49 35.60
N LEU A 99 -26.80 20.54 36.12
CA LEU A 99 -25.61 20.09 35.39
C LEU A 99 -25.68 18.59 35.05
N GLN A 100 -26.14 17.76 36.00
CA GLN A 100 -26.34 16.33 35.79
C GLN A 100 -27.43 16.05 34.74
N HIS A 101 -28.49 16.86 34.72
CA HIS A 101 -29.54 16.75 33.71
C HIS A 101 -29.05 17.16 32.31
N LEU A 102 -28.24 18.23 32.21
CA LEU A 102 -27.59 18.62 30.95
C LEU A 102 -26.60 17.55 30.46
N ALA A 103 -25.85 16.94 31.37
CA ALA A 103 -24.94 15.83 31.09
C ALA A 103 -25.67 14.53 30.70
N ALA A 104 -26.94 14.37 31.06
CA ALA A 104 -27.77 13.23 30.67
C ALA A 104 -28.40 13.39 29.28
N GLU A 105 -28.65 14.64 28.85
CA GLU A 105 -29.23 14.90 27.53
C GLU A 105 -28.27 14.73 26.35
N ASN A 106 -26.95 14.77 26.58
CA ASN A 106 -25.92 14.59 25.56
C ASN A 106 -26.09 15.49 24.31
N ALA A 107 -26.61 16.71 24.46
CA ALA A 107 -26.85 17.61 23.32
C ALA A 107 -25.83 18.75 23.21
N ARG A 108 -25.23 18.89 22.00
CA ARG A 108 -24.16 19.86 21.67
C ARG A 108 -24.48 21.32 22.02
N LYS A 109 -25.77 21.69 21.99
CA LYS A 109 -26.24 23.08 22.18
C LYS A 109 -26.08 23.58 23.61
N TRP A 110 -25.93 22.68 24.58
CA TRP A 110 -25.97 23.01 26.00
C TRP A 110 -24.61 23.14 26.67
N VAL A 111 -23.51 22.88 25.95
CA VAL A 111 -22.15 22.97 26.49
C VAL A 111 -21.82 24.38 27.04
N PRO A 112 -22.14 25.49 26.34
CA PRO A 112 -21.88 26.83 26.89
C PRO A 112 -22.68 27.12 28.16
N LEU A 113 -23.91 26.58 28.24
CA LEU A 113 -24.78 26.75 29.40
C LEU A 113 -24.24 25.95 30.60
N ALA A 114 -23.76 24.73 30.37
CA ALA A 114 -23.13 23.91 31.42
C ALA A 114 -21.88 24.61 31.99
N LEU A 115 -21.05 25.22 31.14
CA LEU A 115 -19.88 25.97 31.60
C LEU A 115 -20.27 27.20 32.44
N ASN A 116 -21.30 27.94 32.03
CA ASN A 116 -21.80 29.08 32.80
C ASN A 116 -22.38 28.66 34.15
N LEU A 117 -23.17 27.59 34.20
CA LEU A 117 -23.74 27.05 35.43
C LEU A 117 -22.67 26.56 36.41
N PHE A 118 -21.59 25.97 35.90
CA PHE A 118 -20.45 25.56 36.72
C PHE A 118 -19.71 26.78 37.31
N VAL A 119 -19.48 27.82 36.50
CA VAL A 119 -18.85 29.07 36.99
C VAL A 119 -19.74 29.78 38.02
N GLU A 120 -21.06 29.81 37.81
CA GLU A 120 -22.00 30.36 38.79
C GLU A 120 -22.03 29.56 40.10
N MET A 121 -21.93 28.23 40.02
CA MET A 121 -21.85 27.36 41.20
C MET A 121 -20.59 27.61 42.03
N LEU A 122 -19.45 27.93 41.38
CA LEU A 122 -18.19 28.27 42.04
C LEU A 122 -18.23 29.60 42.80
N GLN A 123 -19.16 30.50 42.47
CA GLN A 123 -19.34 31.79 43.15
C GLN A 123 -20.19 31.67 44.43
N ILE A 124 -20.73 30.48 44.73
CA ILE A 124 -21.54 30.24 45.93
C ILE A 124 -20.61 29.99 47.14
N PRO A 125 -20.70 30.77 48.22
CA PRO A 125 -19.90 30.57 49.42
C PRO A 125 -20.22 29.23 50.10
N ASN A 126 -19.19 28.52 50.60
CA ASN A 126 -19.29 27.22 51.31
C ASN A 126 -19.89 26.06 50.50
N CYS A 127 -19.48 25.90 49.23
CA CYS A 127 -19.82 24.71 48.45
C CYS A 127 -19.07 23.47 48.99
N PRO A 128 -19.75 22.35 49.32
CA PRO A 128 -19.08 21.16 49.82
C PRO A 128 -18.28 20.46 48.70
N PRO A 129 -17.10 19.90 49.01
CA PRO A 129 -16.17 19.35 48.02
C PRO A 129 -16.77 18.20 47.20
N ASN A 130 -17.60 17.35 47.81
CA ASN A 130 -18.29 16.25 47.14
C ASN A 130 -19.26 16.72 46.03
N HIS A 131 -19.88 17.89 46.17
CA HIS A 131 -20.75 18.44 45.14
C HIS A 131 -19.95 19.04 43.99
N LEU A 132 -18.78 19.62 44.26
CA LEU A 132 -17.86 20.11 43.23
C LEU A 132 -17.24 18.98 42.41
N GLU A 133 -16.89 17.83 43.01
CA GLU A 133 -16.44 16.64 42.28
C GLU A 133 -17.51 16.13 41.30
N LYS A 134 -18.75 15.98 41.76
CA LYS A 134 -19.86 15.54 40.91
C LYS A 134 -20.19 16.56 39.81
N ALA A 135 -20.07 17.85 40.11
CA ALA A 135 -20.27 18.92 39.13
C ALA A 135 -19.16 18.94 38.07
N ARG A 136 -17.90 18.72 38.46
CA ARG A 136 -16.76 18.58 37.53
C ARG A 136 -16.95 17.40 36.59
N ALA A 137 -17.33 16.23 37.11
CA ALA A 137 -17.61 15.05 36.29
C ALA A 137 -18.77 15.28 35.31
N ALA A 138 -19.84 15.97 35.74
CA ALA A 138 -20.96 16.32 34.87
C ALA A 138 -20.56 17.34 33.78
N LEU A 139 -19.75 18.34 34.13
CA LEU A 139 -19.21 19.31 33.17
C LEU A 139 -18.36 18.60 32.11
N PHE A 140 -17.45 17.73 32.54
CA PHE A 140 -16.59 16.95 31.67
C PHE A 140 -17.37 16.09 30.68
N LYS A 141 -18.42 15.41 31.16
CA LYS A 141 -19.34 14.64 30.31
C LYS A 141 -20.06 15.49 29.26
N CYS A 142 -20.47 16.71 29.60
CA CYS A 142 -21.05 17.65 28.61
C CYS A 142 -20.04 17.99 27.49
N PHE A 143 -18.76 18.13 27.82
CA PHE A 143 -17.72 18.49 26.87
C PHE A 143 -17.29 17.34 25.94
N GLU A 144 -17.52 16.07 26.30
CA GLU A 144 -17.26 14.91 25.43
C GLU A 144 -18.01 14.98 24.09
N VAL A 145 -19.16 15.65 24.06
CA VAL A 145 -20.00 15.83 22.86
C VAL A 145 -19.74 17.19 22.18
N CYS A 146 -18.89 18.05 22.75
CA CYS A 146 -18.64 19.39 22.20
C CYS A 146 -17.86 19.31 20.88
N SER A 147 -18.35 20.00 19.85
CA SER A 147 -17.70 20.10 18.53
C SER A 147 -17.13 21.49 18.23
N ASN A 148 -17.27 22.45 19.15
CA ASN A 148 -16.80 23.82 18.94
C ASN A 148 -15.46 24.03 19.66
N TYR A 149 -14.40 24.13 18.87
CA TYR A 149 -13.04 24.36 19.35
C TYR A 149 -12.89 25.60 20.24
N THR A 150 -13.64 26.69 19.99
CA THR A 150 -13.53 27.92 20.79
C THR A 150 -13.93 27.73 22.27
N GLN A 151 -14.83 26.78 22.55
CA GLN A 151 -15.28 26.48 23.91
C GLN A 151 -14.20 25.79 24.75
N LEU A 152 -13.19 25.20 24.10
CA LEU A 152 -12.02 24.62 24.76
C LEU A 152 -11.19 25.69 25.48
N LEU A 153 -11.11 26.91 24.92
CA LEU A 153 -10.39 28.03 25.55
C LEU A 153 -11.02 28.39 26.90
N SER A 154 -12.35 28.47 26.93
CA SER A 154 -13.11 28.73 28.16
C SER A 154 -12.89 27.62 29.19
N LEU A 155 -12.90 26.36 28.77
CA LEU A 155 -12.63 25.22 29.65
C LEU A 155 -11.19 25.27 30.18
N LYS A 156 -10.20 25.62 29.35
CA LYS A 156 -8.80 25.76 29.75
C LYS A 156 -8.62 26.84 30.82
N ILE A 157 -9.27 28.00 30.66
CA ILE A 157 -9.22 29.10 31.64
C ILE A 157 -9.81 28.63 32.98
N VAL A 158 -10.96 27.97 32.97
CA VAL A 158 -11.60 27.45 34.19
C VAL A 158 -10.73 26.36 34.84
N PHE A 159 -10.14 25.48 34.05
CA PHE A 159 -9.28 24.41 34.55
C PHE A 159 -8.02 24.94 35.24
N GLN A 160 -7.29 25.86 34.59
CA GLN A 160 -6.03 26.41 35.11
C GLN A 160 -6.21 27.34 36.32
N ASN A 161 -7.31 28.10 36.37
CA ASN A 161 -7.53 29.07 37.43
C ASN A 161 -8.24 28.49 38.66
N VAL A 162 -9.07 27.47 38.47
CA VAL A 162 -9.96 26.98 39.53
C VAL A 162 -9.73 25.49 39.82
N ILE A 163 -9.88 24.62 38.81
CA ILE A 163 -9.91 23.18 39.04
C ILE A 163 -8.54 22.67 39.50
N SER A 164 -7.45 23.09 38.84
CA SER A 164 -6.08 22.65 39.17
C SER A 164 -5.59 23.13 40.54
N ARG A 165 -6.14 24.24 41.05
CA ARG A 165 -5.80 24.79 42.38
C ARG A 165 -6.58 24.14 43.51
N GLN A 166 -7.80 23.70 43.23
CA GLN A 166 -8.69 23.09 44.22
C GLN A 166 -8.41 21.59 44.39
N ASP A 167 -7.97 20.92 43.33
CA ASP A 167 -7.70 19.49 43.33
C ASP A 167 -6.53 19.17 42.39
N ALA A 168 -5.37 18.90 42.98
CA ALA A 168 -4.14 18.55 42.27
C ALA A 168 -4.05 17.06 41.92
N SER A 169 -5.14 16.30 42.03
CA SER A 169 -5.14 14.87 41.72
C SER A 169 -4.84 14.61 40.23
N LEU A 170 -4.02 13.57 40.00
CA LEU A 170 -3.64 13.14 38.67
C LEU A 170 -4.88 12.76 37.82
N ASP A 171 -5.87 12.06 38.40
CA ASP A 171 -7.06 11.60 37.67
C ASP A 171 -7.87 12.76 37.05
N VAL A 172 -7.97 13.90 37.73
CA VAL A 172 -8.69 15.08 37.21
C VAL A 172 -7.94 15.72 36.04
N ALA A 173 -6.61 15.76 36.10
CA ALA A 173 -5.77 16.21 35.00
C ALA A 173 -5.87 15.28 33.78
N LEU A 174 -5.84 13.96 33.99
CA LEU A 174 -5.98 12.97 32.92
C LEU A 174 -7.34 13.07 32.22
N ARG A 175 -8.44 13.22 32.99
CA ARG A 175 -9.78 13.44 32.42
C ARG A 175 -9.85 14.71 31.58
N TYR A 176 -9.24 15.80 32.04
CA TYR A 176 -9.16 17.04 31.28
C TYR A 176 -8.45 16.86 29.93
N LEU A 177 -7.33 16.13 29.91
CA LEU A 177 -6.60 15.81 28.67
C LEU A 177 -7.45 14.95 27.72
N GLY A 178 -8.19 13.95 28.24
CA GLY A 178 -9.12 13.14 27.44
C GLY A 178 -10.24 13.96 26.81
N ILE A 179 -10.81 14.91 27.56
CA ILE A 179 -11.87 15.81 27.04
C ILE A 179 -11.32 16.75 25.97
N HIS A 180 -10.12 17.28 26.17
CA HIS A 180 -9.45 18.10 25.16
C HIS A 180 -9.36 17.33 23.84
N MET A 181 -8.93 16.07 23.90
CA MET A 181 -8.88 15.17 22.74
C MET A 181 -10.26 14.92 22.13
N HIS A 182 -11.31 14.67 22.94
CA HIS A 182 -12.68 14.53 22.46
C HIS A 182 -13.14 15.74 21.62
N VAL A 183 -12.88 16.96 22.10
CA VAL A 183 -13.28 18.20 21.41
C VAL A 183 -12.51 18.37 20.09
N LEU A 184 -11.20 18.12 20.09
CA LEU A 184 -10.38 18.18 18.88
C LEU A 184 -10.91 17.21 17.81
N LEU A 185 -11.18 15.96 18.20
CA LEU A 185 -11.74 14.94 17.29
C LEU A 185 -13.14 15.31 16.80
N ASN A 186 -14.02 15.80 17.66
CA ASN A 186 -15.37 16.26 17.26
C ASN A 186 -15.34 17.45 16.30
N SER A 187 -14.32 18.30 16.41
CA SER A 187 -14.15 19.49 15.57
C SER A 187 -13.44 19.20 14.24
N GLY A 188 -12.99 17.96 14.01
CA GLY A 188 -12.28 17.55 12.80
C GLY A 188 -10.80 17.96 12.75
N GLN A 189 -10.23 18.46 13.84
CA GLN A 189 -8.83 18.91 13.90
C GLN A 189 -7.87 17.75 14.22
N VAL A 190 -7.73 16.80 13.29
CA VAL A 190 -7.00 15.54 13.51
C VAL A 190 -5.52 15.75 13.82
N GLN A 191 -4.82 16.62 13.09
CA GLN A 191 -3.38 16.89 13.31
C GLN A 191 -3.08 17.48 14.69
N LEU A 192 -3.95 18.36 15.18
CA LEU A 192 -3.83 18.90 16.53
C LEU A 192 -4.11 17.84 17.60
N ALA A 193 -5.02 16.90 17.34
CA ALA A 193 -5.26 15.76 18.22
C ALA A 193 -4.04 14.84 18.30
N VAL A 194 -3.38 14.53 17.17
CA VAL A 194 -2.13 13.75 17.13
C VAL A 194 -1.03 14.46 17.92
N THR A 195 -0.83 15.77 17.68
CA THR A 195 0.18 16.55 18.41
C THR A 195 -0.10 16.60 19.90
N HIS A 196 -1.37 16.73 20.29
CA HIS A 196 -1.79 16.70 21.69
C HIS A 196 -1.50 15.34 22.33
N PHE A 197 -1.80 14.24 21.63
CA PHE A 197 -1.52 12.87 22.07
C PHE A 197 -0.01 12.67 22.34
N SER A 198 0.86 12.98 21.38
CA SER A 198 2.31 12.82 21.54
C SER A 198 2.84 13.66 22.71
N ARG A 199 2.42 14.93 22.83
CA ARG A 199 2.83 15.80 23.94
C ARG A 199 2.39 15.27 25.31
N CYS A 200 1.21 14.67 25.41
CA CYS A 200 0.74 14.10 26.67
C CYS A 200 1.59 12.91 27.10
N LEU A 201 2.03 12.08 26.14
CA LEU A 201 2.89 10.93 26.41
C LEU A 201 4.32 11.35 26.75
N GLU A 202 4.87 12.37 26.09
CA GLU A 202 6.21 12.92 26.40
C GLU A 202 6.30 13.52 27.81
N GLN A 203 5.22 14.14 28.29
CA GLN A 203 5.19 14.80 29.59
C GLN A 203 5.11 13.84 30.78
N ILE A 204 4.75 12.58 30.55
CA ILE A 204 4.60 11.56 31.60
C ILE A 204 5.70 10.53 31.46
N GLN A 205 6.65 10.49 32.40
CA GLN A 205 7.79 9.56 32.34
C GLN A 205 7.49 8.16 32.90
N GLU A 206 6.49 8.01 33.78
CA GLU A 206 6.15 6.72 34.42
C GLU A 206 5.14 5.91 33.59
N ASN A 207 5.49 4.67 33.22
CA ASN A 207 4.65 3.77 32.42
C ASN A 207 3.28 3.47 33.05
N THR A 208 3.21 3.35 34.38
CA THR A 208 1.94 3.14 35.11
C THR A 208 0.97 4.32 34.99
N ARG A 209 1.51 5.55 34.92
CA ARG A 209 0.73 6.76 34.69
C ARG A 209 0.34 6.92 33.22
N LYS A 210 1.18 6.48 32.29
CA LYS A 210 0.84 6.40 30.86
C LYS A 210 -0.31 5.43 30.61
N ALA A 211 -0.28 4.23 31.20
CA ALA A 211 -1.40 3.29 31.12
C ALA A 211 -2.71 3.90 31.66
N SER A 212 -2.63 4.63 32.78
CA SER A 212 -3.78 5.34 33.34
C SER A 212 -4.29 6.46 32.43
N LEU A 213 -3.41 7.18 31.74
CA LEU A 213 -3.77 8.17 30.72
C LEU A 213 -4.47 7.51 29.53
N LEU A 214 -3.88 6.48 28.95
CA LEU A 214 -4.39 5.78 27.76
C LEU A 214 -5.82 5.27 27.98
N ARG A 215 -6.12 4.72 29.16
CA ARG A 215 -7.49 4.28 29.55
C ARG A 215 -8.51 5.42 29.68
N LYS A 216 -8.06 6.67 29.82
CA LYS A 216 -8.93 7.87 29.94
C LYS A 216 -9.05 8.65 28.62
N LEU A 217 -8.22 8.34 27.63
CA LEU A 217 -8.27 8.97 26.32
C LEU A 217 -9.35 8.29 25.43
N PRO A 218 -9.96 9.03 24.49
CA PRO A 218 -10.90 8.45 23.53
C PRO A 218 -10.21 7.68 22.39
N LEU A 219 -9.46 6.63 22.73
CA LEU A 219 -8.59 5.89 21.80
C LEU A 219 -9.37 5.23 20.65
N GLN A 220 -10.49 4.56 20.94
CA GLN A 220 -11.35 3.94 19.89
C GLN A 220 -11.77 4.96 18.82
N LYS A 221 -12.27 6.12 19.28
CA LYS A 221 -12.69 7.19 18.38
C LYS A 221 -11.50 7.81 17.63
N PHE A 222 -10.35 7.94 18.29
CA PHE A 222 -9.15 8.47 17.68
C PHE A 222 -8.66 7.55 16.55
N LEU A 223 -8.55 6.26 16.82
CA LEU A 223 -8.15 5.25 15.83
C LEU A 223 -9.15 5.18 14.68
N ALA A 224 -10.46 5.21 14.94
CA ALA A 224 -11.46 5.26 13.87
C ALA A 224 -11.30 6.49 12.97
N VAL A 225 -10.99 7.66 13.53
CA VAL A 225 -10.69 8.88 12.75
C VAL A 225 -9.39 8.72 11.96
N LEU A 226 -8.35 8.12 12.53
CA LEU A 226 -7.10 7.87 11.83
C LEU A 226 -7.26 6.86 10.69
N CYS A 227 -8.08 5.82 10.88
CA CYS A 227 -8.45 4.87 9.84
C CYS A 227 -9.19 5.55 8.68
N LEU A 228 -10.10 6.48 8.98
CA LEU A 228 -10.78 7.29 7.96
C LEU A 228 -9.80 8.21 7.19
N THR A 229 -8.79 8.76 7.86
CA THR A 229 -7.74 9.57 7.21
C THR A 229 -6.65 8.75 6.52
N GLN A 230 -6.64 7.42 6.71
CA GLN A 230 -5.67 6.48 6.14
C GLN A 230 -4.21 6.77 6.52
N ASP A 231 -3.98 7.27 7.74
CA ASP A 231 -2.64 7.62 8.22
C ASP A 231 -2.02 6.46 9.00
N CYS A 232 -1.36 5.54 8.29
CA CYS A 232 -0.88 4.28 8.88
C CYS A 232 0.33 4.45 9.81
N ASP A 233 1.20 5.45 9.56
CA ASP A 233 2.37 5.73 10.41
C ASP A 233 1.93 6.18 11.80
N THR A 234 0.98 7.11 11.88
CA THR A 234 0.47 7.57 13.19
C THR A 234 -0.32 6.48 13.89
N VAL A 235 -1.11 5.67 13.17
CA VAL A 235 -1.76 4.49 13.75
C VAL A 235 -0.74 3.53 14.37
N THR A 236 0.36 3.24 13.66
CA THR A 236 1.43 2.36 14.15
C THR A 236 2.05 2.91 15.44
N THR A 237 2.36 4.21 15.49
CA THR A 237 2.91 4.83 16.72
C THR A 237 1.93 4.75 17.90
N VAL A 238 0.65 5.03 17.67
CA VAL A 238 -0.38 4.97 18.73
C VAL A 238 -0.56 3.54 19.25
N LEU A 239 -0.60 2.55 18.36
CA LEU A 239 -0.73 1.14 18.77
C LEU A 239 0.52 0.63 19.49
N SER A 240 1.71 1.05 19.06
CA SER A 240 2.95 0.70 19.75
C SER A 240 2.95 1.19 21.20
N GLU A 241 2.46 2.40 21.46
CA GLU A 241 2.32 2.94 22.82
C GLU A 241 1.23 2.20 23.63
N ILE A 242 0.17 1.71 23.00
CA ILE A 242 -0.85 0.90 23.67
C ILE A 242 -0.28 -0.45 24.12
N ILE A 243 0.52 -1.10 23.25
CA ILE A 243 1.15 -2.39 23.53
C ILE A 243 2.24 -2.25 24.59
N LEU A 244 3.13 -1.26 24.47
CA LEU A 244 4.23 -1.03 25.44
C LEU A 244 3.76 -0.74 26.87
N ASN A 245 2.51 -0.29 27.05
CA ASN A 245 1.93 0.04 28.35
C ASN A 245 0.83 -0.95 28.79
N ASP A 246 0.78 -2.17 28.23
CA ASP A 246 -0.17 -3.24 28.56
C ASP A 246 -1.65 -2.78 28.57
N CYS A 247 -2.05 -2.03 27.56
CA CYS A 247 -3.41 -1.48 27.42
C CYS A 247 -4.20 -2.09 26.24
N ILE A 248 -3.89 -3.34 25.88
CA ILE A 248 -4.51 -4.05 24.74
C ILE A 248 -6.02 -4.18 24.92
N ASP A 249 -6.49 -4.37 26.16
CA ASP A 249 -7.92 -4.48 26.54
C ASP A 249 -8.79 -3.27 26.19
N VAL A 250 -8.20 -2.12 25.82
CA VAL A 250 -8.94 -0.90 25.50
C VAL A 250 -9.64 -0.99 24.13
N LEU A 251 -9.20 -1.91 23.28
CA LEU A 251 -9.69 -2.06 21.91
C LEU A 251 -10.49 -3.35 21.74
N ASP A 252 -11.65 -3.25 21.11
CA ASP A 252 -12.48 -4.40 20.80
C ASP A 252 -11.91 -5.19 19.61
N VAL A 253 -12.28 -6.47 19.49
CA VAL A 253 -11.87 -7.32 18.35
C VAL A 253 -12.28 -6.71 17.01
N SER A 254 -13.41 -5.99 16.96
CA SER A 254 -13.85 -5.27 15.75
C SER A 254 -12.86 -4.19 15.33
N ASP A 255 -12.34 -3.42 16.28
CA ASP A 255 -11.45 -2.29 16.01
C ASP A 255 -10.11 -2.80 15.47
N TRP A 256 -9.57 -3.85 16.09
CA TRP A 256 -8.37 -4.53 15.60
C TRP A 256 -8.54 -5.10 14.19
N SER A 257 -9.71 -5.68 13.88
CA SER A 257 -10.01 -6.19 12.55
C SER A 257 -10.12 -5.09 11.49
N GLU A 258 -10.66 -3.91 11.85
CA GLU A 258 -10.75 -2.75 10.95
C GLU A 258 -9.37 -2.18 10.66
N ILE A 259 -8.52 -2.05 11.68
CA ILE A 259 -7.14 -1.59 11.55
C ILE A 259 -6.31 -2.57 10.71
N LEU A 260 -6.44 -3.88 10.95
CA LEU A 260 -5.77 -4.91 10.14
C LEU A 260 -6.25 -4.85 8.68
N GLY A 261 -7.56 -4.65 8.45
CA GLY A 261 -8.11 -4.47 7.11
C GLY A 261 -7.50 -3.28 6.37
N LEU A 262 -7.30 -2.15 7.06
CA LEU A 262 -6.60 -0.98 6.52
C LEU A 262 -5.13 -1.28 6.21
N ALA A 263 -4.43 -1.93 7.14
CA ALA A 263 -3.02 -2.29 7.01
C ALA A 263 -2.77 -3.18 5.78
N LEU A 264 -3.60 -4.22 5.61
CA LEU A 264 -3.54 -5.14 4.48
C LEU A 264 -3.94 -4.44 3.16
N TRP A 265 -4.92 -3.54 3.20
CA TRP A 265 -5.32 -2.79 2.00
C TRP A 265 -4.23 -1.82 1.52
N LYS A 266 -3.48 -1.18 2.44
CA LYS A 266 -2.34 -0.32 2.13
C LYS A 266 -1.03 -1.07 1.90
N ASN A 267 -0.98 -2.37 2.20
CA ASN A 267 0.23 -3.17 2.24
C ASN A 267 1.30 -2.58 3.18
N ASP A 268 0.88 -2.06 4.33
CA ASP A 268 1.80 -1.53 5.35
C ASP A 268 2.37 -2.68 6.21
N TYR A 269 3.68 -2.90 6.04
CA TYR A 269 4.45 -3.89 6.78
C TYR A 269 4.51 -3.63 8.27
N ASN A 270 4.81 -2.39 8.69
CA ASN A 270 5.08 -2.09 10.10
C ASN A 270 3.83 -2.30 10.95
N LEU A 271 2.69 -1.84 10.43
CA LEU A 271 1.40 -2.00 11.08
C LEU A 271 0.96 -3.48 11.11
N THR A 272 1.12 -4.20 9.99
CA THR A 272 0.77 -5.63 9.91
C THR A 272 1.64 -6.47 10.84
N LYS A 273 2.95 -6.20 10.89
CA LYS A 273 3.90 -6.88 11.79
C LYS A 273 3.55 -6.66 13.25
N LEU A 274 3.29 -5.41 13.63
CA LEU A 274 2.97 -5.05 15.01
C LEU A 274 1.70 -5.78 15.49
N ILE A 275 0.65 -5.82 14.66
CA ILE A 275 -0.58 -6.56 14.99
C ILE A 275 -0.32 -8.08 15.01
N TYR A 276 0.49 -8.58 14.08
CA TYR A 276 0.79 -10.00 14.00
C TYR A 276 1.57 -10.49 15.23
N GLU A 277 2.68 -9.83 15.60
CA GLU A 277 3.54 -10.25 16.71
C GLU A 277 2.87 -10.06 18.08
N HIS A 278 2.15 -8.97 18.31
CA HIS A 278 1.68 -8.58 19.65
C HIS A 278 0.19 -8.78 19.91
N VAL A 279 -0.60 -9.15 18.90
CA VAL A 279 -2.06 -9.35 19.07
C VAL A 279 -2.47 -10.72 18.56
N ILE A 280 -1.97 -11.13 17.39
CA ILE A 280 -2.29 -12.44 16.81
C ILE A 280 -1.46 -13.53 17.47
N MET A 281 -0.15 -13.32 17.66
CA MET A 281 0.78 -14.29 18.25
C MET A 281 0.99 -14.10 19.76
N ASP A 282 0.24 -13.21 20.42
CA ASP A 282 0.37 -12.97 21.85
C ASP A 282 0.01 -14.23 22.66
N GLY A 283 0.91 -14.63 23.56
CA GLY A 283 0.79 -15.85 24.36
C GLY A 283 1.06 -17.17 23.63
N ILE A 284 1.52 -17.14 22.37
CA ILE A 284 1.89 -18.34 21.60
C ILE A 284 3.42 -18.45 21.58
N GLU A 285 3.97 -19.39 22.34
CA GLU A 285 5.39 -19.71 22.25
C GLU A 285 5.70 -20.42 20.91
N PRO A 286 6.91 -20.23 20.33
CA PRO A 286 7.31 -20.90 19.11
C PRO A 286 7.35 -22.42 19.36
N LEU A 287 6.47 -23.15 18.66
CA LEU A 287 6.34 -24.60 18.80
C LEU A 287 7.68 -25.32 18.56
N VAL A 288 8.07 -26.16 19.52
CA VAL A 288 8.87 -27.34 19.24
C VAL A 288 7.93 -28.36 18.59
N LEU A 289 8.29 -28.86 17.40
CA LEU A 289 7.45 -29.75 16.57
C LEU A 289 6.89 -31.00 17.28
N GLU A 290 7.40 -31.35 18.47
CA GLU A 290 6.99 -32.52 19.24
C GLU A 290 5.73 -32.29 20.10
N ASP A 291 5.35 -31.04 20.43
CA ASP A 291 4.21 -30.72 21.32
C ASP A 291 2.92 -30.35 20.57
N ALA A 292 2.96 -30.30 19.24
CA ALA A 292 1.88 -29.87 18.35
C ALA A 292 0.54 -30.62 18.48
N VAL A 293 0.55 -31.81 19.09
CA VAL A 293 -0.63 -32.67 19.23
C VAL A 293 -1.49 -32.30 20.46
N LEU A 294 -0.97 -31.50 21.40
CA LEU A 294 -1.62 -31.26 22.69
C LEU A 294 -2.31 -29.88 22.84
N GLU A 295 -2.20 -28.96 21.89
CA GLU A 295 -2.64 -27.56 22.09
C GLU A 295 -3.95 -27.14 21.39
N ILE A 296 -4.98 -28.00 21.45
CA ILE A 296 -6.35 -27.61 21.08
C ILE A 296 -6.88 -26.49 22.02
N GLY A 297 -6.23 -26.25 23.17
CA GLY A 297 -6.60 -25.23 24.16
C GLY A 297 -6.08 -23.80 23.91
N LEU A 298 -5.00 -23.58 23.15
CA LEU A 298 -4.41 -22.23 22.98
C LEU A 298 -5.15 -21.38 21.94
N THR A 299 -5.71 -22.02 20.91
CA THR A 299 -6.57 -21.34 19.92
C THR A 299 -7.91 -20.86 20.53
N GLN A 300 -8.33 -21.39 21.69
CA GLN A 300 -9.57 -20.98 22.36
C GLN A 300 -9.43 -19.64 23.13
N ASN A 301 -8.21 -19.21 23.43
CA ASN A 301 -7.98 -18.05 24.30
C ASN A 301 -7.84 -16.72 23.55
N ASN A 302 -7.55 -16.74 22.24
CA ASN A 302 -7.41 -15.52 21.45
C ASN A 302 -8.60 -15.36 20.47
N PRO A 303 -9.60 -14.52 20.78
CA PRO A 303 -10.82 -14.39 19.98
C PRO A 303 -10.53 -13.82 18.59
N LEU A 304 -9.46 -13.04 18.44
CA LEU A 304 -9.10 -12.44 17.16
C LEU A 304 -8.57 -13.52 16.20
N LEU A 305 -7.74 -14.44 16.67
CA LEU A 305 -7.28 -15.60 15.90
C LEU A 305 -8.43 -16.46 15.37
N THR A 306 -9.45 -16.72 16.19
CA THR A 306 -10.63 -17.50 15.76
C THR A 306 -11.49 -16.79 14.72
N SER A 307 -11.40 -15.46 14.66
CA SER A 307 -12.18 -14.63 13.72
C SER A 307 -11.50 -14.45 12.36
N LEU A 308 -10.20 -14.77 12.25
CA LEU A 308 -9.45 -14.58 11.01
C LEU A 308 -9.84 -15.61 9.96
N SER A 309 -10.27 -15.11 8.79
CA SER A 309 -10.48 -15.96 7.62
C SER A 309 -9.15 -16.40 7.02
N GLU A 310 -9.14 -17.56 6.36
CA GLU A 310 -7.97 -18.03 5.60
C GLU A 310 -7.50 -17.00 4.56
N LYS A 311 -8.43 -16.26 3.96
CA LYS A 311 -8.11 -15.17 3.03
C LYS A 311 -7.30 -14.05 3.70
N THR A 312 -7.68 -13.66 4.92
CA THR A 312 -6.95 -12.64 5.69
C THR A 312 -5.55 -13.11 6.05
N LEU A 313 -5.40 -14.39 6.42
CA LEU A 313 -4.08 -14.98 6.72
C LEU A 313 -3.18 -15.05 5.47
N THR A 314 -3.73 -15.42 4.32
CA THR A 314 -2.97 -15.38 3.06
C THR A 314 -2.57 -13.95 2.65
N GLN A 315 -3.38 -12.95 2.98
CA GLN A 315 -3.04 -11.54 2.76
C GLN A 315 -1.93 -11.07 3.70
N ILE A 316 -1.98 -11.43 4.99
CA ILE A 316 -0.89 -11.17 5.95
C ILE A 316 0.41 -11.80 5.43
N LEU A 317 0.36 -13.08 5.04
CA LEU A 317 1.51 -13.79 4.49
C LEU A 317 2.07 -13.08 3.25
N HIS A 318 1.19 -12.59 2.37
CA HIS A 318 1.59 -11.86 1.18
C HIS A 318 2.26 -10.51 1.52
N THR A 319 1.73 -9.76 2.49
CA THR A 319 2.32 -8.51 2.97
C THR A 319 3.68 -8.75 3.61
N LEU A 320 3.85 -9.80 4.41
CA LEU A 320 5.16 -10.17 4.98
C LEU A 320 6.15 -10.60 3.88
N ALA A 321 5.70 -11.40 2.91
CA ALA A 321 6.54 -11.91 1.83
C ALA A 321 7.00 -10.81 0.86
N THR A 322 6.13 -9.84 0.55
CA THR A 322 6.49 -8.71 -0.33
C THR A 322 7.48 -7.74 0.30
N ASN A 323 7.57 -7.71 1.64
CA ASN A 323 8.56 -6.91 2.36
C ASN A 323 9.81 -7.72 2.76
N GLY A 324 9.87 -9.01 2.40
CA GLY A 324 11.05 -9.84 2.61
C GLY A 324 11.24 -10.38 4.02
N ASP A 325 10.22 -10.39 4.88
CA ASP A 325 10.34 -10.95 6.24
C ASP A 325 10.23 -12.48 6.22
N VAL A 326 11.35 -13.13 5.93
CA VAL A 326 11.44 -14.60 5.84
C VAL A 326 11.06 -15.27 7.16
N ARG A 327 11.46 -14.70 8.31
CA ARG A 327 11.26 -15.33 9.62
C ARG A 327 9.77 -15.41 9.95
N LEU A 328 9.06 -14.29 9.85
CA LEU A 328 7.63 -14.25 10.15
C LEU A 328 6.81 -15.01 9.12
N CYS A 329 7.21 -15.00 7.84
CA CYS A 329 6.56 -15.81 6.81
C CYS A 329 6.64 -17.31 7.10
N ILE A 330 7.83 -17.83 7.44
CA ILE A 330 8.00 -19.25 7.75
C ILE A 330 7.25 -19.59 9.03
N HIS A 331 7.35 -18.76 10.07
CA HIS A 331 6.66 -18.98 11.33
C HIS A 331 5.13 -19.06 11.16
N LEU A 332 4.54 -18.17 10.35
CA LEU A 332 3.11 -18.21 10.04
C LEU A 332 2.72 -19.49 9.29
N ILE A 333 3.56 -19.97 8.37
CA ILE A 333 3.31 -21.21 7.62
C ILE A 333 3.39 -22.42 8.53
N GLU A 334 4.44 -22.52 9.34
CA GLU A 334 4.67 -23.61 10.29
C GLU A 334 3.53 -23.67 11.31
N TRP A 335 3.18 -22.53 11.91
CA TRP A 335 2.13 -22.48 12.91
C TRP A 335 0.73 -22.74 12.32
N HIS A 336 0.34 -22.07 11.23
CA HIS A 336 -1.05 -22.14 10.78
C HIS A 336 -1.35 -23.30 9.82
N TYR A 337 -0.38 -23.68 8.98
CA TYR A 337 -0.64 -24.58 7.85
C TYR A 337 -0.04 -25.98 8.06
N VAL A 338 1.08 -26.11 8.78
CA VAL A 338 1.68 -27.43 9.04
C VAL A 338 0.82 -28.26 10.02
N HIS A 339 0.15 -27.65 11.00
CA HIS A 339 -0.74 -28.38 11.91
C HIS A 339 -2.02 -28.90 11.24
N LYS A 340 -2.58 -28.17 10.27
CA LYS A 340 -3.72 -28.67 9.45
C LYS A 340 -3.34 -29.91 8.64
N SER A 341 -2.07 -30.04 8.31
CA SER A 341 -1.55 -31.21 7.60
C SER A 341 -1.55 -32.49 8.43
N LEU A 342 -1.34 -32.37 9.75
CA LEU A 342 -1.46 -33.48 10.69
C LEU A 342 -2.93 -33.91 10.89
N GLN A 343 -3.89 -33.05 10.53
CA GLN A 343 -5.33 -33.31 10.53
C GLN A 343 -5.86 -33.87 9.19
N GLY A 344 -4.98 -34.10 8.21
CA GLY A 344 -5.34 -34.70 6.92
C GLY A 344 -5.66 -33.71 5.79
N GLU A 345 -5.46 -32.40 5.98
CA GLU A 345 -5.56 -31.39 4.92
C GLU A 345 -4.24 -31.24 4.13
N GLN A 346 -4.29 -30.69 2.91
CA GLN A 346 -3.09 -30.57 2.06
C GLN A 346 -1.98 -29.74 2.73
N THR A 347 -0.83 -30.40 2.99
CA THR A 347 0.34 -29.90 3.73
C THR A 347 0.89 -28.52 3.32
N LEU A 348 0.93 -28.21 2.03
CA LEU A 348 1.45 -26.93 1.50
C LEU A 348 0.90 -26.76 0.08
N THR A 349 0.14 -25.69 -0.17
CA THR A 349 -0.34 -25.35 -1.52
C THR A 349 0.77 -24.68 -2.33
N LYS A 350 0.64 -24.71 -3.66
CA LYS A 350 1.59 -24.03 -4.57
C LYS A 350 1.74 -22.54 -4.19
N ASP A 351 0.63 -21.87 -3.85
CA ASP A 351 0.63 -20.44 -3.49
C ASP A 351 1.46 -20.14 -2.24
N LEU A 352 1.38 -20.99 -1.21
CA LEU A 352 2.20 -20.84 0.00
C LEU A 352 3.69 -20.99 -0.31
N CYS A 353 4.06 -21.98 -1.14
CA CYS A 353 5.44 -22.13 -1.61
C CYS A 353 5.93 -20.90 -2.37
N LEU A 354 5.07 -20.29 -3.21
CA LEU A 354 5.42 -19.07 -3.94
C LEU A 354 5.61 -17.87 -3.01
N GLN A 355 4.87 -17.76 -1.91
CA GLN A 355 5.10 -16.70 -0.92
C GLN A 355 6.43 -16.89 -0.17
N VAL A 356 6.85 -18.13 0.10
CA VAL A 356 8.20 -18.40 0.64
C VAL A 356 9.28 -17.95 -0.34
N ILE A 357 9.17 -18.34 -1.61
CA ILE A 357 10.12 -17.91 -2.65
C ILE A 357 10.15 -16.38 -2.74
N ARG A 358 8.97 -15.72 -2.72
CA ARG A 358 8.86 -14.26 -2.70
C ARG A 358 9.59 -13.65 -1.50
N ALA A 359 9.39 -14.16 -0.29
CA ALA A 359 10.05 -13.65 0.91
C ALA A 359 11.59 -13.67 0.77
N TYR A 360 12.17 -14.77 0.27
CA TYR A 360 13.62 -14.86 0.03
C TYR A 360 14.11 -13.93 -1.09
N CYS A 361 13.29 -13.71 -2.12
CA CYS A 361 13.61 -12.80 -3.22
C CYS A 361 13.52 -11.31 -2.82
N PHE A 362 12.59 -10.95 -1.93
CA PHE A 362 12.45 -9.57 -1.43
C PHE A 362 13.33 -9.30 -0.19
N TYR A 363 13.88 -10.34 0.45
CA TYR A 363 14.82 -10.18 1.56
C TYR A 363 16.07 -9.42 1.11
N ASN A 364 16.23 -8.22 1.66
CA ASN A 364 17.40 -7.38 1.47
C ASN A 364 17.84 -6.82 2.83
N PRO A 365 18.86 -7.40 3.48
CA PRO A 365 19.26 -6.99 4.81
C PRO A 365 19.82 -5.57 4.85
N ASN A 366 20.40 -5.07 3.74
CA ASN A 366 21.01 -3.75 3.65
C ASN A 366 20.58 -3.01 2.36
N PRO A 367 19.36 -2.43 2.30
CA PRO A 367 18.84 -1.83 1.08
C PRO A 367 19.51 -0.49 0.67
N SER A 368 20.29 0.12 1.56
CA SER A 368 20.81 1.50 1.38
C SER A 368 22.33 1.62 1.36
N THR A 369 23.08 0.54 1.53
CA THR A 369 24.55 0.56 1.52
C THR A 369 25.07 0.22 0.13
N LEU A 370 26.18 0.85 -0.26
CA LEU A 370 26.95 0.42 -1.43
C LEU A 370 27.70 -0.87 -1.05
N ALA A 371 27.73 -1.85 -1.94
CA ALA A 371 28.58 -3.04 -1.78
C ALA A 371 30.06 -2.64 -1.67
N ASP A 372 30.74 -3.17 -0.66
CA ASP A 372 32.18 -3.05 -0.49
C ASP A 372 32.93 -4.07 -1.35
N ARG A 373 34.26 -3.90 -1.50
CA ARG A 373 35.09 -4.76 -2.35
C ARG A 373 35.10 -6.23 -1.93
N ASP A 374 34.87 -6.50 -0.64
CA ASP A 374 34.96 -7.82 -0.03
C ASP A 374 33.57 -8.42 0.28
N ASP A 375 32.48 -7.76 -0.13
CA ASP A 375 31.12 -8.27 0.08
C ASP A 375 30.81 -9.40 -0.92
N ASP A 376 30.53 -10.59 -0.41
CA ASP A 376 29.96 -11.73 -1.17
C ASP A 376 28.45 -11.81 -0.90
N ASP A 377 27.64 -11.41 -1.88
CA ASP A 377 26.18 -11.47 -1.79
C ASP A 377 25.67 -12.90 -2.04
N ALA A 378 25.59 -13.70 -0.97
CA ALA A 378 25.02 -15.04 -1.00
C ALA A 378 23.49 -15.08 -1.16
N SER A 379 22.81 -13.93 -1.24
CA SER A 379 21.36 -13.87 -1.14
C SER A 379 20.62 -14.41 -2.36
N VAL A 380 21.23 -14.33 -3.56
CA VAL A 380 20.71 -14.98 -4.78
C VAL A 380 20.88 -16.50 -4.70
N LYS A 381 22.05 -16.98 -4.23
CA LYS A 381 22.31 -18.41 -3.98
C LYS A 381 21.29 -19.00 -3.01
N ALA A 382 20.96 -18.28 -1.94
CA ALA A 382 19.93 -18.69 -0.98
C ALA A 382 18.53 -18.80 -1.60
N ALA A 383 18.12 -17.81 -2.42
CA ALA A 383 16.84 -17.88 -3.13
C ALA A 383 16.79 -19.06 -4.12
N MET A 384 17.90 -19.31 -4.82
CA MET A 384 18.08 -20.45 -5.71
C MET A 384 17.98 -21.80 -5.00
N ASP A 385 18.62 -21.94 -3.83
CA ASP A 385 18.52 -23.15 -2.99
C ASP A 385 17.07 -23.41 -2.54
N VAL A 386 16.33 -22.36 -2.18
CA VAL A 386 14.91 -22.48 -1.80
C VAL A 386 14.06 -22.93 -2.98
N ILE A 387 14.26 -22.36 -4.17
CA ILE A 387 13.56 -22.79 -5.39
C ILE A 387 13.86 -24.27 -5.65
N ASP A 388 15.12 -24.69 -5.59
CA ASP A 388 15.48 -26.10 -5.80
C ASP A 388 14.83 -27.02 -4.77
N SER A 389 14.84 -26.63 -3.49
CA SER A 389 14.23 -27.41 -2.41
C SER A 389 12.72 -27.64 -2.57
N LEU A 390 12.02 -26.73 -3.26
CA LEU A 390 10.59 -26.79 -3.50
C LEU A 390 10.26 -27.49 -4.82
N VAL A 391 11.05 -27.24 -5.87
CA VAL A 391 10.88 -27.86 -7.19
C VAL A 391 11.27 -29.35 -7.16
N SER A 392 12.39 -29.70 -6.51
CA SER A 392 12.89 -31.08 -6.39
C SER A 392 11.91 -32.02 -5.69
N LYS A 393 11.10 -31.50 -4.74
CA LYS A 393 10.06 -32.27 -4.04
C LYS A 393 8.91 -32.70 -4.96
N ASN A 394 8.81 -32.18 -6.18
CA ASN A 394 7.84 -32.55 -7.23
C ASN A 394 6.36 -32.59 -6.78
N ARG A 395 5.99 -31.88 -5.72
CA ARG A 395 4.61 -31.85 -5.23
C ARG A 395 3.70 -31.00 -6.10
N HIS A 396 4.26 -29.98 -6.75
CA HIS A 396 3.54 -29.00 -7.58
C HIS A 396 4.27 -28.75 -8.89
N VAL A 397 3.52 -28.34 -9.92
CA VAL A 397 4.09 -27.89 -11.20
C VAL A 397 4.45 -26.42 -11.10
N TYR A 398 5.74 -26.14 -10.92
CA TYR A 398 6.32 -24.80 -11.02
C TYR A 398 6.73 -24.49 -12.45
N ASP A 399 6.48 -23.25 -12.87
CA ASP A 399 6.98 -22.66 -14.11
C ASP A 399 7.74 -21.36 -13.80
N TYR A 400 8.58 -20.89 -14.72
CA TYR A 400 9.33 -19.65 -14.53
C TYR A 400 8.42 -18.44 -14.38
N THR A 401 7.26 -18.45 -15.04
CA THR A 401 6.25 -17.37 -14.97
C THR A 401 5.70 -17.15 -13.55
N ASP A 402 5.75 -18.16 -12.68
CA ASP A 402 5.29 -18.04 -11.29
C ASP A 402 6.28 -17.26 -10.40
N VAL A 403 7.58 -17.29 -10.76
CA VAL A 403 8.69 -16.82 -9.91
C VAL A 403 9.38 -15.58 -10.49
N VAL A 404 9.27 -15.36 -11.80
CA VAL A 404 9.99 -14.34 -12.57
C VAL A 404 9.92 -12.96 -11.91
N ASP A 405 8.74 -12.46 -11.55
CA ASP A 405 8.59 -11.12 -10.98
C ASP A 405 9.37 -10.92 -9.67
N ALA A 406 9.32 -11.92 -8.79
CA ALA A 406 10.04 -11.89 -7.51
C ALA A 406 11.54 -12.00 -7.74
N PHE A 407 11.97 -12.93 -8.59
CA PHE A 407 13.38 -13.14 -8.88
C PHE A 407 14.00 -11.95 -9.62
N LEU A 408 13.24 -11.25 -10.48
CA LEU A 408 13.65 -10.02 -11.13
C LEU A 408 13.97 -8.91 -10.11
N HIS A 409 13.16 -8.78 -9.06
CA HIS A 409 13.46 -7.86 -7.96
C HIS A 409 14.79 -8.23 -7.31
N LYS A 410 14.99 -9.52 -6.98
CA LYS A 410 16.21 -10.02 -6.36
C LYS A 410 17.47 -9.72 -7.20
N LEU A 411 17.40 -9.96 -8.51
CA LEU A 411 18.49 -9.64 -9.45
C LEU A 411 18.73 -8.13 -9.59
N ASN A 412 17.68 -7.30 -9.47
CA ASN A 412 17.82 -5.84 -9.49
C ASN A 412 18.47 -5.29 -8.22
N THR A 413 18.27 -5.96 -7.08
CA THR A 413 18.84 -5.59 -5.78
C THR A 413 20.10 -6.37 -5.43
N TYR A 414 20.68 -7.08 -6.39
CA TYR A 414 21.91 -7.83 -6.19
C TYR A 414 23.05 -6.87 -5.82
N HIS A 415 23.72 -7.16 -4.71
CA HIS A 415 24.81 -6.34 -4.19
C HIS A 415 26.14 -6.86 -4.73
N ALA A 416 26.77 -6.09 -5.62
CA ALA A 416 28.11 -6.39 -6.10
C ALA A 416 28.91 -5.11 -6.30
N PHE A 417 30.21 -5.17 -6.01
CA PHE A 417 31.09 -4.02 -6.13
C PHE A 417 31.26 -3.58 -7.59
N ASP A 418 30.72 -2.42 -7.96
CA ASP A 418 31.05 -1.75 -9.22
C ASP A 418 32.01 -0.58 -8.99
N SER A 419 33.26 -0.77 -9.40
CA SER A 419 34.30 0.26 -9.37
C SER A 419 33.91 1.57 -10.05
N LYS A 420 33.08 1.56 -11.10
CA LYS A 420 32.64 2.77 -11.80
C LYS A 420 31.64 3.56 -10.95
N VAL A 421 30.74 2.87 -10.26
CA VAL A 421 29.76 3.48 -9.35
C VAL A 421 30.47 4.01 -8.11
N ALA A 422 31.39 3.24 -7.52
CA ALA A 422 32.21 3.70 -6.40
C ALA A 422 33.02 4.96 -6.76
N ASN A 423 33.64 4.98 -7.95
CA ASN A 423 34.38 6.14 -8.44
C ASN A 423 33.46 7.34 -8.74
N SER A 424 32.23 7.13 -9.23
CA SER A 424 31.30 8.24 -9.46
C SER A 424 30.80 8.84 -8.16
N VAL A 425 30.48 8.01 -7.16
CA VAL A 425 30.07 8.48 -5.82
C VAL A 425 31.23 9.21 -5.14
N ALA A 426 32.45 8.69 -5.22
CA ALA A 426 33.63 9.38 -4.70
C ALA A 426 33.86 10.72 -5.41
N ARG A 427 33.66 10.79 -6.73
CA ARG A 427 33.71 12.05 -7.49
C ARG A 427 32.64 13.03 -7.05
N GLU A 428 31.39 12.59 -6.86
CA GLU A 428 30.29 13.42 -6.35
C GLU A 428 30.60 13.96 -4.95
N ALA A 429 31.11 13.12 -4.05
CA ALA A 429 31.50 13.53 -2.71
C ALA A 429 32.70 14.49 -2.68
N SER A 430 33.64 14.34 -3.63
CA SER A 430 34.82 15.20 -3.78
C SER A 430 34.57 16.46 -4.61
N ALA A 431 33.42 16.58 -5.27
CA ALA A 431 33.11 17.72 -6.11
C ALA A 431 32.92 18.96 -5.22
N PRO A 432 33.70 20.04 -5.41
CA PRO A 432 33.53 21.25 -4.63
C PRO A 432 32.11 21.78 -4.83
N PHE A 433 31.44 22.14 -3.74
CA PHE A 433 30.22 22.96 -3.78
C PHE A 433 30.56 24.28 -4.47
N MET A 434 30.42 24.37 -5.79
CA MET A 434 30.31 25.67 -6.42
C MET A 434 28.94 26.22 -6.02
N PRO A 435 28.88 27.34 -5.28
CA PRO A 435 27.64 28.08 -5.15
C PRO A 435 27.17 28.40 -6.56
N ILE A 436 25.88 28.21 -6.84
CA ILE A 436 25.28 28.76 -8.04
C ILE A 436 25.46 30.27 -7.90
N SER A 437 26.48 30.83 -8.55
CA SER A 437 26.73 32.27 -8.61
C SER A 437 25.62 32.87 -9.44
N TYR A 438 24.52 33.24 -8.78
CA TYR A 438 23.53 34.13 -9.35
C TYR A 438 24.16 35.51 -9.50
N GLY A 439 24.53 35.84 -10.74
CA GLY A 439 24.77 37.21 -11.19
C GLY A 439 26.11 37.80 -10.79
N HIS A 440 27.07 37.75 -11.71
CA HIS A 440 27.83 38.96 -12.02
C HIS A 440 28.09 39.02 -13.52
N ASP A 441 27.71 40.16 -14.10
CA ASP A 441 27.92 40.54 -15.48
C ASP A 441 29.39 40.35 -15.88
N VAL A 442 29.62 39.41 -16.81
CA VAL A 442 30.81 39.42 -17.66
C VAL A 442 30.34 39.07 -19.07
N GLU A 443 30.20 40.10 -19.90
CA GLU A 443 30.32 39.96 -21.34
C GLU A 443 31.69 39.34 -21.63
N GLU A 444 31.74 38.09 -22.08
CA GLU A 444 32.85 37.57 -22.90
C GLU A 444 32.48 36.18 -23.44
N THR A 445 32.35 36.10 -24.77
CA THR A 445 32.54 34.92 -25.64
C THR A 445 32.38 33.55 -24.97
N VAL A 446 31.17 32.99 -25.03
CA VAL A 446 30.92 31.57 -24.70
C VAL A 446 31.65 30.71 -25.73
N PRO A 447 32.66 29.89 -25.35
CA PRO A 447 33.19 28.87 -26.24
C PRO A 447 32.09 27.81 -26.46
N GLU A 448 31.94 27.36 -27.71
CA GLU A 448 31.13 26.20 -28.06
C GLU A 448 31.50 25.00 -27.16
N GLU A 449 30.48 24.26 -26.72
CA GLU A 449 30.54 23.05 -25.89
C GLU A 449 30.87 23.21 -24.40
N VAL A 450 30.02 23.93 -23.66
CA VAL A 450 29.78 23.55 -22.25
C VAL A 450 28.96 22.26 -22.25
N LEU A 451 29.65 21.13 -22.42
CA LEU A 451 29.07 19.81 -22.17
C LEU A 451 28.53 19.82 -20.73
N ILE A 452 27.20 19.80 -20.60
CA ILE A 452 26.51 19.66 -19.30
C ILE A 452 26.98 18.32 -18.71
N THR A 453 27.97 18.36 -17.83
CA THR A 453 28.44 17.17 -17.12
C THR A 453 27.31 16.72 -16.19
N LYS A 454 26.72 15.57 -16.53
CA LYS A 454 25.68 14.92 -15.73
C LYS A 454 26.19 14.72 -14.30
N ARG A 455 25.68 15.55 -13.37
CA ARG A 455 26.14 15.62 -11.96
C ARG A 455 25.73 14.43 -11.12
N SER A 456 24.62 13.77 -11.46
CA SER A 456 24.19 12.53 -10.80
C SER A 456 23.23 11.75 -11.69
N ASN A 457 23.10 10.47 -11.40
CA ASN A 457 22.21 9.55 -12.10
C ASN A 457 21.17 9.00 -11.11
N GLN A 458 20.41 9.88 -10.45
CA GLN A 458 19.37 9.50 -9.45
C GLN A 458 18.14 8.79 -10.06
N ASN A 459 18.21 8.33 -11.30
CA ASN A 459 17.08 7.73 -12.02
C ASN A 459 16.79 6.26 -11.63
N ILE A 460 17.37 5.72 -10.55
CA ILE A 460 17.17 4.32 -10.18
C ILE A 460 16.57 4.23 -8.78
N ARG A 461 15.23 4.12 -8.71
CA ARG A 461 14.42 4.23 -7.49
C ARG A 461 14.31 2.94 -6.65
N ALA A 462 15.17 1.94 -6.87
CA ALA A 462 15.09 0.65 -6.15
C ALA A 462 16.41 0.17 -5.53
N SER A 463 17.55 0.67 -5.99
CA SER A 463 18.88 0.33 -5.46
C SER A 463 19.79 1.57 -5.57
N PRO A 464 20.64 1.86 -4.58
CA PRO A 464 21.59 2.97 -4.62
C PRO A 464 22.61 2.85 -5.77
N GLN A 465 22.81 1.65 -6.32
CA GLN A 465 23.73 1.37 -7.44
C GLN A 465 23.02 1.12 -8.78
N GLY A 466 21.70 0.94 -8.74
CA GLY A 466 20.93 0.37 -9.83
C GLY A 466 21.24 -1.09 -10.13
N SER A 467 20.77 -1.59 -11.28
CA SER A 467 21.05 -2.98 -11.70
C SER A 467 22.53 -3.11 -12.04
N VAL A 468 23.29 -3.67 -11.10
CA VAL A 468 24.75 -3.88 -11.21
C VAL A 468 25.08 -4.84 -12.36
N LEU A 469 24.16 -5.75 -12.67
CA LEU A 469 24.27 -6.70 -13.77
C LEU A 469 24.39 -6.01 -15.15
N LYS A 470 24.07 -4.71 -15.30
CA LYS A 470 24.34 -3.96 -16.53
C LYS A 470 25.83 -3.86 -16.88
N ASN A 471 26.70 -4.01 -15.89
CA ASN A 471 28.13 -4.10 -16.13
C ASN A 471 28.46 -5.50 -16.65
N THR A 472 28.89 -5.58 -17.91
CA THR A 472 29.14 -6.86 -18.60
C THR A 472 30.17 -7.74 -17.91
N ARG A 473 31.13 -7.17 -17.18
CA ARG A 473 32.10 -7.94 -16.40
C ARG A 473 31.43 -8.59 -15.19
N ILE A 474 30.68 -7.80 -14.43
CA ILE A 474 29.94 -8.29 -13.26
C ILE A 474 28.90 -9.34 -13.68
N LEU A 475 28.24 -9.14 -14.83
CA LEU A 475 27.31 -10.14 -15.38
C LEU A 475 28.00 -11.47 -15.68
N GLN A 476 29.20 -11.44 -16.26
CA GLN A 476 29.95 -12.67 -16.55
C GLN A 476 30.34 -13.40 -15.27
N ASP A 477 30.92 -12.66 -14.32
CA ASP A 477 31.33 -13.19 -13.02
C ASP A 477 30.13 -13.78 -12.27
N PHE A 478 29.01 -13.05 -12.25
CA PHE A 478 27.73 -13.50 -11.67
C PHE A 478 27.24 -14.80 -12.30
N ILE A 479 27.22 -14.91 -13.63
CA ILE A 479 26.75 -16.13 -14.30
C ILE A 479 27.63 -17.31 -13.93
N ILE A 480 28.95 -17.17 -14.08
CA ILE A 480 29.90 -18.26 -13.81
C ILE A 480 29.75 -18.75 -12.37
N GLU A 481 29.70 -17.82 -11.42
CA GLU A 481 29.52 -18.12 -10.00
C GLU A 481 28.23 -18.90 -9.71
N HIS A 482 27.09 -18.43 -10.25
CA HIS A 482 25.80 -19.05 -9.96
C HIS A 482 25.60 -20.37 -10.73
N LEU A 483 26.19 -20.53 -11.92
CA LEU A 483 26.23 -21.82 -12.62
C LEU A 483 27.07 -22.84 -11.84
N HIS A 484 28.24 -22.44 -11.33
CA HIS A 484 29.04 -23.31 -10.46
C HIS A 484 28.30 -23.71 -9.19
N HIS A 485 27.54 -22.79 -8.57
CA HIS A 485 26.70 -23.11 -7.41
C HIS A 485 25.64 -24.17 -7.76
N MET A 486 24.92 -24.01 -8.88
CA MET A 486 23.93 -25.00 -9.34
C MET A 486 24.54 -26.37 -9.61
N ALA A 487 25.74 -26.40 -10.19
CA ALA A 487 26.47 -27.64 -10.43
C ALA A 487 26.92 -28.29 -9.12
N ALA A 488 27.54 -27.52 -8.21
CA ALA A 488 28.02 -28.02 -6.92
C ALA A 488 26.91 -28.59 -6.02
N LYS A 489 25.71 -27.99 -6.07
CA LYS A 489 24.54 -28.43 -5.32
C LYS A 489 23.68 -29.48 -6.05
N ASN A 490 24.04 -29.87 -7.27
CA ASN A 490 23.30 -30.82 -8.10
C ASN A 490 21.82 -30.45 -8.32
N PHE A 491 21.56 -29.19 -8.65
CA PHE A 491 20.19 -28.71 -8.89
C PHE A 491 19.47 -29.51 -9.98
N SER A 492 18.16 -29.68 -9.82
CA SER A 492 17.33 -30.39 -10.80
C SER A 492 17.29 -29.66 -12.16
N SER A 493 17.14 -30.39 -13.28
CA SER A 493 17.05 -29.78 -14.62
C SER A 493 15.95 -28.73 -14.71
N LYS A 494 14.83 -28.98 -14.03
CA LYS A 494 13.69 -28.06 -13.99
C LYS A 494 14.01 -26.78 -13.21
N THR A 495 14.71 -26.90 -12.08
CA THR A 495 15.20 -25.73 -11.32
C THR A 495 16.14 -24.88 -12.17
N ARG A 496 17.10 -25.52 -12.84
CA ARG A 496 18.05 -24.84 -13.73
C ARG A 496 17.31 -24.04 -14.80
N GLN A 497 16.34 -24.66 -15.49
CA GLN A 497 15.51 -23.98 -16.49
C GLN A 497 14.77 -22.77 -15.92
N ILE A 498 14.11 -22.90 -14.75
CA ILE A 498 13.42 -21.77 -14.10
C ILE A 498 14.39 -20.61 -13.84
N VAL A 499 15.56 -20.89 -13.27
CA VAL A 499 16.56 -19.86 -12.94
C VAL A 499 17.09 -19.18 -14.20
N ILE A 500 17.44 -19.96 -15.23
CA ILE A 500 17.94 -19.44 -16.51
C ILE A 500 16.89 -18.57 -17.20
N ASN A 501 15.63 -19.03 -17.25
CA ASN A 501 14.53 -18.27 -17.85
C ASN A 501 14.29 -16.96 -17.09
N CYS A 502 14.37 -16.97 -15.76
CA CYS A 502 14.23 -15.75 -14.95
C CYS A 502 15.39 -14.78 -15.18
N LEU A 503 16.63 -15.27 -15.26
CA LEU A 503 17.81 -14.45 -15.54
C LEU A 503 17.72 -13.81 -16.93
N LEU A 504 17.40 -14.59 -17.97
CA LEU A 504 17.26 -14.07 -19.33
C LEU A 504 16.06 -13.11 -19.43
N ALA A 505 14.93 -13.41 -18.77
CA ALA A 505 13.82 -12.46 -18.66
C ALA A 505 14.23 -11.13 -18.01
N HIS A 506 15.05 -11.16 -16.97
CA HIS A 506 15.62 -9.95 -16.36
C HIS A 506 16.50 -9.18 -17.36
N LEU A 507 17.44 -9.85 -18.03
CA LEU A 507 18.32 -9.21 -19.01
C LEU A 507 17.54 -8.58 -20.16
N THR A 508 16.49 -9.24 -20.67
CA THR A 508 15.66 -8.71 -21.75
C THR A 508 14.82 -7.50 -21.33
N THR A 509 14.56 -7.33 -20.02
CA THR A 509 13.80 -6.21 -19.48
C THR A 509 14.69 -4.98 -19.26
N TYR A 510 15.95 -5.19 -18.86
CA TYR A 510 16.84 -4.11 -18.41
C TYR A 510 18.09 -3.88 -19.26
N GLN A 511 18.40 -4.77 -20.21
CA GLN A 511 19.58 -4.73 -21.08
C GLN A 511 19.23 -4.88 -22.56
N ASN A 512 20.24 -4.70 -23.42
CA ASN A 512 20.16 -4.86 -24.87
C ASN A 512 20.57 -6.28 -25.31
N ALA A 513 20.51 -6.54 -26.62
CA ALA A 513 20.87 -7.82 -27.22
C ALA A 513 22.27 -8.29 -26.82
N THR A 514 23.26 -7.39 -26.80
CA THR A 514 24.63 -7.70 -26.37
C THR A 514 24.69 -8.37 -24.98
N GLY A 515 23.95 -7.84 -24.00
CA GLY A 515 23.92 -8.41 -22.65
C GLY A 515 23.41 -9.85 -22.64
N VAL A 516 22.37 -10.12 -23.44
CA VAL A 516 21.80 -11.47 -23.60
C VAL A 516 22.78 -12.40 -24.31
N ILE A 517 23.44 -11.97 -25.38
CA ILE A 517 24.44 -12.78 -26.09
C ILE A 517 25.64 -13.11 -25.18
N ILE A 518 26.12 -12.15 -24.40
CA ILE A 518 27.20 -12.39 -23.42
C ILE A 518 26.76 -13.43 -22.39
N ALA A 519 25.52 -13.35 -21.89
CA ALA A 519 25.00 -14.31 -20.93
C ALA A 519 24.93 -15.73 -21.53
N LEU A 520 24.35 -15.86 -22.73
CA LEU A 520 24.28 -17.12 -23.46
C LEU A 520 25.68 -17.70 -23.72
N LYS A 521 26.66 -16.86 -24.05
CA LYS A 521 28.05 -17.28 -24.23
C LYS A 521 28.65 -17.90 -22.98
N GLN A 522 28.44 -17.28 -21.81
CA GLN A 522 28.98 -17.82 -20.56
C GLN A 522 28.28 -19.12 -20.15
N MET A 523 26.96 -19.20 -20.38
CA MET A 523 26.21 -20.43 -20.15
C MET A 523 26.68 -21.56 -21.06
N SER A 524 26.92 -21.29 -22.34
CA SER A 524 27.36 -22.31 -23.30
C SER A 524 28.78 -22.82 -23.04
N LEU A 525 29.64 -22.01 -22.43
CA LEU A 525 30.98 -22.44 -21.99
C LEU A 525 30.92 -23.39 -20.78
N SER A 526 29.83 -23.38 -20.02
CA SER A 526 29.71 -24.14 -18.78
C SER A 526 29.03 -25.51 -18.94
N GLU A 527 28.34 -25.74 -20.06
CA GLU A 527 27.57 -26.97 -20.28
C GLU A 527 27.76 -27.52 -21.71
N GLU A 528 28.13 -28.80 -21.80
CA GLU A 528 28.17 -29.53 -23.07
C GLU A 528 26.74 -29.78 -23.57
N ASN A 529 26.50 -29.54 -24.86
CA ASN A 529 25.17 -29.57 -25.50
C ASN A 529 24.16 -28.59 -24.87
N PHE A 530 24.64 -27.38 -24.52
CA PHE A 530 23.83 -26.27 -24.00
C PHE A 530 22.49 -26.10 -24.75
N MET A 531 22.53 -26.20 -26.08
CA MET A 531 21.37 -26.04 -26.96
C MET A 531 20.24 -27.02 -26.65
N GLU A 532 20.54 -28.31 -26.56
CA GLU A 532 19.53 -29.34 -26.35
C GLU A 532 19.02 -29.37 -24.91
N LYS A 533 19.90 -29.07 -23.95
CA LYS A 533 19.59 -29.19 -22.54
C LYS A 533 18.86 -27.97 -21.98
N TRP A 534 19.25 -26.76 -22.41
CA TRP A 534 18.88 -25.52 -21.72
C TRP A 534 17.97 -24.62 -22.54
N LEU A 535 17.90 -24.73 -23.88
CA LEU A 535 16.94 -23.94 -24.66
C LEU A 535 15.58 -24.63 -24.75
N ASP A 536 14.63 -24.11 -23.98
CA ASP A 536 13.22 -24.49 -24.05
C ASP A 536 12.44 -23.57 -25.00
N PRO A 537 11.20 -23.94 -25.42
CA PRO A 537 10.41 -23.09 -26.31
C PRO A 537 10.18 -21.66 -25.79
N PRO A 538 9.91 -21.42 -24.49
CA PRO A 538 9.85 -20.06 -23.92
C PRO A 538 11.12 -19.23 -24.13
N LEU A 539 12.30 -19.83 -24.03
CA LEU A 539 13.57 -19.12 -24.19
C LEU A 539 13.77 -18.52 -25.58
N TYR A 540 13.31 -19.19 -26.64
CA TYR A 540 13.37 -18.61 -27.99
C TYR A 540 12.57 -17.30 -28.09
N GLU A 541 11.44 -17.20 -27.39
CA GLU A 541 10.66 -15.97 -27.33
C GLU A 541 11.35 -14.90 -26.46
N ILE A 542 11.92 -15.30 -25.32
CA ILE A 542 12.66 -14.41 -24.43
C ILE A 542 13.85 -13.79 -25.18
N ILE A 543 14.66 -14.61 -25.84
CA ILE A 543 15.88 -14.19 -26.58
C ILE A 543 15.56 -13.28 -27.76
N THR A 544 14.41 -13.45 -28.44
CA THR A 544 14.07 -12.62 -29.60
C THR A 544 13.53 -11.24 -29.25
N ARG A 545 12.97 -11.07 -28.05
CA ARG A 545 12.51 -9.77 -27.55
C ARG A 545 13.57 -8.66 -27.59
N PRO A 546 14.79 -8.83 -27.06
CA PRO A 546 15.83 -7.79 -27.07
C PRO A 546 16.33 -7.46 -28.48
N PHE A 547 16.21 -8.37 -29.46
CA PHE A 547 16.54 -8.05 -30.86
C PHE A 547 15.63 -6.96 -31.41
N SER A 548 14.33 -6.98 -31.06
CA SER A 548 13.37 -5.94 -31.45
C SER A 548 13.62 -4.58 -30.80
N ALA A 549 14.34 -4.54 -29.67
CA ALA A 549 14.57 -3.31 -28.90
C ALA A 549 15.98 -2.73 -29.13
N SER A 550 16.90 -3.51 -29.70
CA SER A 550 18.31 -3.15 -29.83
C SER A 550 18.61 -2.67 -31.24
N PRO A 551 19.13 -1.44 -31.43
CA PRO A 551 19.48 -0.94 -32.75
C PRO A 551 20.53 -1.77 -33.50
N ALA A 552 21.34 -2.57 -32.79
CA ALA A 552 22.44 -3.37 -33.34
C ALA A 552 22.13 -4.89 -33.29
N ALA A 553 21.00 -5.32 -33.84
CA ALA A 553 20.55 -6.71 -33.72
C ALA A 553 19.85 -7.28 -34.98
N MET A 554 20.00 -6.64 -36.14
CA MET A 554 19.37 -7.13 -37.37
C MET A 554 20.02 -8.44 -37.85
N MET A 555 21.35 -8.46 -37.97
CA MET A 555 22.09 -9.66 -38.38
C MET A 555 22.01 -10.75 -37.31
N THR A 556 22.13 -10.37 -36.04
CA THR A 556 22.00 -11.29 -34.90
C THR A 556 20.62 -11.96 -34.91
N GLY A 557 19.55 -11.21 -35.18
CA GLY A 557 18.19 -11.74 -35.32
C GLY A 557 18.04 -12.69 -36.51
N LEU A 558 18.67 -12.39 -37.65
CA LEU A 558 18.67 -13.25 -38.82
C LEU A 558 19.35 -14.59 -38.54
N THR A 559 20.55 -14.58 -37.97
CA THR A 559 21.26 -15.79 -37.54
C THR A 559 20.39 -16.66 -36.64
N PHE A 560 19.73 -16.05 -35.64
CA PHE A 560 18.86 -16.79 -34.72
C PHE A 560 17.65 -17.41 -35.43
N HIS A 561 17.05 -16.66 -36.36
CA HIS A 561 15.92 -17.14 -37.17
C HIS A 561 16.31 -18.31 -38.08
N GLU A 562 17.43 -18.20 -38.79
CA GLU A 562 17.93 -19.28 -39.65
C GLU A 562 18.22 -20.55 -38.84
N HIS A 563 18.74 -20.41 -37.63
CA HIS A 563 18.94 -21.54 -36.73
C HIS A 563 17.62 -22.22 -36.36
N MET A 564 16.59 -21.46 -35.97
CA MET A 564 15.26 -22.03 -35.67
C MET A 564 14.70 -22.79 -36.88
N LYS A 565 14.88 -22.25 -38.09
CA LYS A 565 14.48 -22.93 -39.33
C LYS A 565 15.25 -24.21 -39.61
N ARG A 566 16.58 -24.18 -39.54
CA ARG A 566 17.44 -25.36 -39.79
C ARG A 566 17.10 -26.52 -38.85
N ASN A 567 16.72 -26.21 -37.63
CA ASN A 567 16.41 -27.20 -36.59
C ASN A 567 14.91 -27.50 -36.43
N ASN A 568 14.05 -27.05 -37.36
CA ASN A 568 12.59 -27.26 -37.32
C ASN A 568 11.93 -26.83 -36.00
N ILE A 569 12.43 -25.77 -35.38
CA ILE A 569 11.89 -25.22 -34.14
C ILE A 569 10.65 -24.39 -34.47
N SER A 570 9.55 -24.61 -33.73
CA SER A 570 8.32 -23.86 -33.94
C SER A 570 8.51 -22.37 -33.63
N ILE A 571 8.30 -21.52 -34.63
CA ILE A 571 8.44 -20.06 -34.50
C ILE A 571 7.07 -19.46 -34.21
N SER A 572 6.93 -18.84 -33.03
CA SER A 572 5.67 -18.19 -32.65
C SER A 572 5.45 -16.88 -33.42
N GLN A 573 4.18 -16.47 -33.56
CA GLN A 573 3.86 -15.17 -34.15
C GLN A 573 4.50 -13.99 -33.41
N LYS A 574 4.68 -14.13 -32.09
CA LYS A 574 5.31 -13.09 -31.26
C LYS A 574 6.80 -12.98 -31.55
N THR A 575 7.49 -14.12 -31.68
CA THR A 575 8.88 -14.17 -32.14
C THR A 575 9.03 -13.51 -33.50
N MET A 576 8.15 -13.83 -34.46
CA MET A 576 8.23 -13.25 -35.79
C MET A 576 7.96 -11.73 -35.79
N LYS A 577 6.99 -11.25 -34.99
CA LYS A 577 6.79 -9.79 -34.80
C LYS A 577 8.03 -9.10 -34.26
N ASN A 578 8.74 -9.71 -33.31
CA ASN A 578 9.99 -9.15 -32.78
C ASN A 578 11.08 -9.07 -33.87
N LEU A 579 11.18 -10.07 -34.74
CA LEU A 579 12.12 -10.10 -35.86
C LEU A 579 11.77 -9.05 -36.93
N ILE A 580 10.49 -8.90 -37.28
CA ILE A 580 10.02 -7.82 -38.16
C ILE A 580 10.42 -6.46 -37.58
N ILE A 581 10.16 -6.22 -36.30
CA ILE A 581 10.56 -4.96 -35.65
C ILE A 581 12.09 -4.80 -35.66
N SER A 582 12.85 -5.89 -35.48
CA SER A 582 14.31 -5.86 -35.60
C SER A 582 14.76 -5.37 -36.98
N SER A 583 14.11 -5.81 -38.06
CA SER A 583 14.42 -5.35 -39.43
C SER A 583 14.06 -3.89 -39.73
N LEU A 584 13.34 -3.22 -38.82
CA LEU A 584 13.01 -1.79 -38.90
C LEU A 584 14.04 -0.92 -38.16
N HIS A 585 15.20 -1.47 -37.78
CA HIS A 585 16.33 -0.65 -37.35
C HIS A 585 17.13 -0.19 -38.57
N GLY A 586 17.55 1.07 -38.59
CA GLY A 586 18.15 1.71 -39.76
C GLY A 586 17.25 2.80 -40.33
N VAL A 587 17.68 3.37 -41.44
CA VAL A 587 17.06 4.50 -42.14
C VAL A 587 16.29 4.01 -43.35
N HIS A 588 16.82 3.02 -44.07
CA HIS A 588 16.25 2.56 -45.35
C HIS A 588 15.46 1.25 -45.24
N TYR A 589 14.43 1.18 -46.08
CA TYR A 589 13.74 -0.07 -46.38
C TYR A 589 14.73 -1.13 -46.89
N ASN A 590 14.57 -2.38 -46.44
CA ASN A 590 15.53 -3.44 -46.69
C ASN A 590 14.85 -4.80 -46.95
N ALA A 591 15.55 -5.68 -47.67
CA ALA A 591 15.07 -7.00 -48.05
C ALA A 591 14.88 -7.98 -46.87
N LEU A 592 15.41 -7.65 -45.68
CA LEU A 592 15.20 -8.45 -44.47
C LEU A 592 13.76 -8.27 -43.94
N LEU A 593 13.20 -7.06 -44.04
CA LEU A 593 11.81 -6.79 -43.70
C LEU A 593 10.86 -7.63 -44.58
N GLU A 594 11.08 -7.64 -45.89
CA GLU A 594 10.31 -8.44 -46.83
C GLU A 594 10.34 -9.92 -46.46
N TYR A 595 11.55 -10.45 -46.23
CA TYR A 595 11.73 -11.83 -45.84
C TYR A 595 10.95 -12.20 -44.57
N TYR A 596 11.06 -11.41 -43.50
CA TYR A 596 10.34 -11.72 -42.26
C TYR A 596 8.81 -11.58 -42.39
N VAL A 597 8.33 -10.61 -43.17
CA VAL A 597 6.89 -10.45 -43.39
C VAL A 597 6.35 -11.62 -44.22
N TYR A 598 7.07 -12.08 -45.23
CA TYR A 598 6.71 -13.26 -46.00
C TYR A 598 6.54 -14.49 -45.08
N GLU A 599 7.52 -14.74 -44.22
CA GLU A 599 7.48 -15.83 -43.25
C GLU A 599 6.33 -15.70 -42.24
N TYR A 600 6.07 -14.47 -41.77
CA TYR A 600 4.96 -14.18 -40.87
C TYR A 600 3.60 -14.52 -41.49
N LEU A 601 3.38 -14.14 -42.75
CA LEU A 601 2.11 -14.38 -43.45
C LEU A 601 1.95 -15.85 -43.81
N HIS A 602 3.01 -16.54 -44.23
CA HIS A 602 2.95 -17.98 -44.52
C HIS A 602 2.57 -18.78 -43.27
N ALA A 603 3.14 -18.43 -42.12
CA ALA A 603 2.83 -19.07 -40.85
C ALA A 603 1.45 -18.69 -40.26
N ASN A 604 0.83 -17.59 -40.73
CA ASN A 604 -0.41 -17.07 -40.14
C ASN A 604 -1.43 -16.57 -41.19
N PRO A 605 -2.58 -17.25 -41.34
CA PRO A 605 -3.64 -16.82 -42.25
C PRO A 605 -4.47 -15.65 -41.72
N GLU A 606 -4.33 -15.27 -40.45
CA GLU A 606 -5.08 -14.16 -39.84
C GLU A 606 -4.60 -12.78 -40.35
N PRO A 607 -5.48 -11.76 -40.36
CA PRO A 607 -5.10 -10.40 -40.73
C PRO A 607 -4.00 -9.85 -39.83
N VAL A 608 -3.15 -9.00 -40.42
CA VAL A 608 -2.00 -8.40 -39.73
C VAL A 608 -2.49 -7.45 -38.62
N SER A 609 -1.88 -7.54 -37.44
CA SER A 609 -2.27 -6.68 -36.31
C SER A 609 -2.00 -5.21 -36.59
N SER A 610 -2.94 -4.34 -36.24
CA SER A 610 -2.82 -2.87 -36.39
C SER A 610 -1.56 -2.29 -35.75
N TYR A 611 -1.09 -2.87 -34.65
CA TYR A 611 0.19 -2.50 -34.03
C TYR A 611 1.38 -2.63 -34.99
N LEU A 612 1.46 -3.75 -35.71
CA LEU A 612 2.55 -4.03 -36.64
C LEU A 612 2.47 -3.13 -37.87
N LEU A 613 1.26 -2.91 -38.41
CA LEU A 613 1.01 -1.98 -39.52
C LEU A 613 1.46 -0.56 -39.15
N ASN A 614 1.05 -0.05 -37.99
CA ASN A 614 1.44 1.27 -37.52
C ASN A 614 2.96 1.40 -37.32
N ARG A 615 3.61 0.33 -36.84
CA ARG A 615 5.06 0.31 -36.67
C ARG A 615 5.81 0.41 -37.99
N ILE A 616 5.36 -0.32 -39.02
CA ILE A 616 5.94 -0.25 -40.36
C ILE A 616 5.66 1.12 -40.98
N ALA A 617 4.43 1.64 -40.87
CA ALA A 617 4.01 2.91 -41.47
C ALA A 617 4.80 4.15 -40.95
N ILE A 618 5.27 4.13 -39.70
CA ILE A 618 6.03 5.22 -39.07
C ILE A 618 7.55 5.09 -39.34
N PHE A 619 7.99 4.07 -40.08
CA PHE A 619 9.41 3.85 -40.37
C PHE A 619 10.01 5.00 -41.20
N LYS A 620 11.23 5.44 -40.84
CA LYS A 620 11.81 6.74 -41.23
C LYS A 620 11.78 7.02 -42.72
N LEU A 621 12.18 6.06 -43.58
CA LEU A 621 12.14 6.20 -45.04
C LEU A 621 11.60 4.92 -45.69
N LEU A 622 10.27 4.84 -45.81
CA LEU A 622 9.61 3.90 -46.70
C LEU A 622 9.79 4.35 -48.16
N ASN A 623 10.51 3.55 -48.94
CA ASN A 623 10.54 3.69 -50.40
C ASN A 623 9.19 3.24 -51.01
N GLU A 624 9.04 3.34 -52.33
CA GLU A 624 7.80 2.93 -53.02
C GLU A 624 7.47 1.44 -52.80
N GLU A 625 8.48 0.58 -52.72
CA GLU A 625 8.33 -0.84 -52.40
C GLU A 625 7.77 -1.05 -51.00
N GLY A 626 8.26 -0.31 -50.01
CA GLY A 626 7.76 -0.36 -48.64
C GLY A 626 6.33 0.16 -48.49
N LYS A 627 5.94 1.20 -49.24
CA LYS A 627 4.53 1.65 -49.30
C LYS A 627 3.63 0.59 -49.94
N LEU A 628 4.14 -0.08 -50.96
CA LEU A 628 3.44 -1.17 -51.64
C LEU A 628 3.26 -2.36 -50.69
N LEU A 629 4.31 -2.72 -49.93
CA LEU A 629 4.26 -3.75 -48.90
C LEU A 629 3.20 -3.41 -47.84
N LEU A 630 3.18 -2.16 -47.36
CA LEU A 630 2.19 -1.70 -46.38
C LEU A 630 0.75 -1.85 -46.93
N THR A 631 0.53 -1.43 -48.17
CA THR A 631 -0.79 -1.54 -48.83
C THR A 631 -1.21 -3.01 -48.99
N TYR A 632 -0.26 -3.90 -49.30
CA TYR A 632 -0.52 -5.33 -49.35
C TYR A 632 -0.93 -5.87 -47.98
N LEU A 633 -0.21 -5.49 -46.91
CA LEU A 633 -0.50 -5.93 -45.55
C LEU A 633 -1.82 -5.40 -45.00
N GLU A 634 -2.20 -4.16 -45.32
CA GLU A 634 -3.49 -3.57 -44.95
C GLU A 634 -4.67 -4.29 -45.61
N SER A 635 -4.45 -4.80 -46.83
CA SER A 635 -5.47 -5.52 -47.59
C SER A 635 -5.39 -7.04 -47.43
N PHE A 636 -4.51 -7.55 -46.57
CA PHE A 636 -4.32 -8.99 -46.36
C PHE A 636 -5.49 -9.61 -45.61
N SER A 637 -6.00 -10.73 -46.12
CA SER A 637 -7.11 -11.49 -45.55
C SER A 637 -6.86 -12.99 -45.71
N LYS A 638 -7.64 -13.81 -44.99
CA LYS A 638 -7.57 -15.29 -45.07
C LYS A 638 -7.64 -15.82 -46.50
N ASP A 639 -8.44 -15.19 -47.36
CA ASP A 639 -8.64 -15.61 -48.75
C ASP A 639 -7.39 -15.36 -49.63
N LYS A 640 -6.52 -14.45 -49.21
CA LYS A 640 -5.24 -14.16 -49.89
C LYS A 640 -4.10 -15.06 -49.45
N HIS A 641 -4.25 -15.78 -48.33
CA HIS A 641 -3.20 -16.65 -47.78
C HIS A 641 -2.72 -17.70 -48.79
N ALA A 642 -3.66 -18.32 -49.52
CA ALA A 642 -3.33 -19.32 -50.56
C ALA A 642 -2.55 -18.75 -51.77
N ASN A 643 -2.56 -17.43 -51.96
CA ASN A 643 -1.93 -16.75 -53.09
C ASN A 643 -0.66 -15.97 -52.70
N ILE A 644 -0.18 -16.08 -51.45
CA ILE A 644 0.98 -15.33 -50.97
C ILE A 644 2.15 -15.45 -51.94
N ASP A 645 2.50 -16.68 -52.38
CA ASP A 645 3.66 -16.88 -53.24
C ASP A 645 3.56 -16.15 -54.58
N ARG A 646 2.39 -16.21 -55.21
CA ARG A 646 2.13 -15.54 -56.50
C ARG A 646 2.13 -14.03 -56.34
N ASP A 647 1.46 -13.53 -55.30
CA ASP A 647 1.34 -12.10 -55.05
C ASP A 647 2.72 -11.52 -54.70
N TRP A 648 3.51 -12.19 -53.87
CA TRP A 648 4.87 -11.79 -53.49
C TRP A 648 5.83 -11.73 -54.69
N GLU A 649 5.77 -12.71 -55.59
CA GLU A 649 6.52 -12.71 -56.86
C GLU A 649 6.07 -11.57 -57.78
N SER A 650 4.77 -11.29 -57.86
CA SER A 650 4.24 -10.23 -58.73
C SER A 650 4.68 -8.83 -58.32
N TYR A 651 4.92 -8.63 -57.02
CA TYR A 651 5.44 -7.38 -56.47
C TYR A 651 6.97 -7.32 -56.46
N GLY A 652 7.66 -8.41 -56.81
CA GLY A 652 9.12 -8.48 -56.83
C GLY A 652 9.77 -8.49 -55.45
N PHE A 653 9.01 -8.81 -54.39
CA PHE A 653 9.53 -8.85 -53.03
C PHE A 653 10.43 -10.06 -52.79
N ASN A 654 11.44 -9.88 -51.93
CA ASN A 654 12.37 -10.92 -51.57
C ASN A 654 11.71 -11.98 -50.66
N LYS A 655 11.93 -13.27 -51.00
CA LYS A 655 11.49 -14.44 -50.22
C LYS A 655 12.64 -15.16 -49.52
N VAL A 656 13.89 -14.82 -49.87
CA VAL A 656 15.07 -15.55 -49.44
C VAL A 656 15.77 -14.79 -48.32
N ALA A 657 16.31 -15.50 -47.33
CA ALA A 657 17.12 -14.88 -46.29
C ALA A 657 18.28 -14.08 -46.94
N PRO A 658 18.41 -12.77 -46.66
CA PRO A 658 19.46 -11.97 -47.26
C PRO A 658 20.83 -12.36 -46.69
N THR A 659 21.85 -12.49 -47.54
CA THR A 659 23.20 -12.87 -47.10
C THR A 659 23.97 -11.71 -46.47
N THR A 660 23.58 -10.47 -46.79
CA THR A 660 24.13 -9.24 -46.21
C THR A 660 23.00 -8.25 -45.99
N ILE A 661 23.09 -7.48 -44.90
CA ILE A 661 22.15 -6.39 -44.63
C ILE A 661 22.77 -5.11 -45.20
N PRO A 662 22.02 -4.33 -46.01
CA PRO A 662 22.55 -3.09 -46.58
C PRO A 662 22.94 -2.13 -45.45
N LEU A 663 24.19 -1.67 -45.50
CA LEU A 663 24.74 -0.68 -44.57
C LEU A 663 24.30 0.71 -44.99
N ASP A 664 23.43 1.33 -44.20
CA ASP A 664 23.21 2.77 -44.27
C ASP A 664 24.11 3.53 -43.28
N GLU A 665 24.26 4.84 -43.46
CA GLU A 665 25.21 5.66 -42.67
C GLU A 665 24.89 5.64 -41.17
N GLU A 666 23.62 5.57 -40.77
CA GLU A 666 23.21 5.49 -39.36
C GLU A 666 23.48 4.08 -38.78
N TYR A 667 23.23 3.02 -39.54
CA TYR A 667 23.46 1.63 -39.11
C TYR A 667 24.94 1.25 -39.10
N ALA A 668 25.78 1.92 -39.89
CA ALA A 668 27.22 1.67 -39.91
C ALA A 668 27.86 1.78 -38.50
N HIS A 669 27.35 2.67 -37.65
CA HIS A 669 27.80 2.80 -36.25
C HIS A 669 27.44 1.58 -35.38
N TYR A 670 26.36 0.88 -35.71
CA TYR A 670 25.88 -0.30 -34.99
C TYR A 670 26.38 -1.62 -35.59
N HIS A 671 26.76 -1.63 -36.87
CA HIS A 671 27.17 -2.83 -37.59
C HIS A 671 28.31 -3.58 -36.91
N ALA A 672 29.34 -2.89 -36.41
CA ALA A 672 30.45 -3.55 -35.73
C ALA A 672 30.03 -4.28 -34.44
N ILE A 673 28.99 -3.76 -33.75
CA ILE A 673 28.42 -4.37 -32.55
C ILE A 673 27.57 -5.58 -32.94
N ASP A 674 26.70 -5.43 -33.94
CA ASP A 674 25.83 -6.50 -34.42
C ASP A 674 26.64 -7.66 -35.00
N GLU A 675 27.69 -7.39 -35.78
CA GLU A 675 28.56 -8.42 -36.36
C GLU A 675 29.33 -9.20 -35.28
N ARG A 676 29.80 -8.51 -34.24
CA ARG A 676 30.44 -9.16 -33.08
C ARG A 676 29.45 -10.06 -32.35
N ASP A 677 28.24 -9.58 -32.12
CA ASP A 677 27.20 -10.31 -31.37
C ASP A 677 26.67 -11.49 -32.19
N ARG A 678 26.47 -11.31 -33.51
CA ARG A 678 26.18 -12.37 -34.49
C ARG A 678 27.24 -13.46 -34.47
N ALA A 679 28.52 -13.10 -34.61
CA ALA A 679 29.61 -14.07 -34.62
C ALA A 679 29.74 -14.84 -33.29
N ALA A 680 29.41 -14.20 -32.16
CA ALA A 680 29.33 -14.87 -30.87
C ALA A 680 28.14 -15.83 -30.81
N LEU A 681 26.96 -15.39 -31.26
CA LEU A 681 25.76 -16.21 -31.33
C LEU A 681 25.95 -17.43 -32.24
N ASP A 682 26.51 -17.26 -33.43
CA ASP A 682 26.81 -18.36 -34.36
C ASP A 682 27.66 -19.45 -33.69
N ARG A 683 28.67 -19.06 -32.91
CA ARG A 683 29.52 -20.03 -32.17
C ARG A 683 28.74 -20.76 -31.08
N ILE A 684 27.87 -20.06 -30.36
CA ILE A 684 27.01 -20.67 -29.33
C ILE A 684 26.06 -21.69 -29.97
N LEU A 685 25.42 -21.30 -31.07
CA LEU A 685 24.45 -22.12 -31.79
C LEU A 685 25.12 -23.33 -32.49
N ALA A 686 26.40 -23.24 -32.85
CA ALA A 686 27.16 -24.33 -33.45
C ALA A 686 27.62 -25.40 -32.45
N GLN A 687 27.59 -25.14 -31.14
CA GLN A 687 27.97 -26.10 -30.08
C GLN A 687 26.93 -27.21 -29.83
N GLY A 688 25.83 -27.23 -30.58
CA GLY A 688 24.76 -28.23 -30.48
C GLY A 688 24.72 -29.24 -31.62
N ASN A 689 25.76 -29.34 -32.45
CA ASN A 689 25.87 -30.30 -33.56
C ASN A 689 26.96 -31.34 -33.34
#